data_AF-A0A3N6NY45-F1
#
_entry.id   AF-A0A3N6NY45-F1
#
_cell.length_a   1.000
_cell.length_b   1.000
_cell.length_c   1.000
_cell.angle_alpha   90.00
_cell.angle_beta   90.00
_cell.angle_gamma   90.00
#
_symmetry.space_group_name_H-M   'P 1'
#
loop_
_entity.id
_entity.type
_entity.pdbx_description
1 polymer ?
#
loop_
_entity_poly.entity_id
_entity_poly.type
_entity_poly.pdbx_seq_one_letter_code
_entity_poly.pdbx_strand_id
1 'polypeptide(L)'
;MKHNLFQIFHSEDARTALDKGFIPLDNTGQRLDWFDYWAVRRFLLQNPVDPAVGYGFFSAQLGERTGLNAQQVAQFVEGMPEDTDVVAFTPGFADVAYFRSVYEQIERTHPDAATAVRGVVSLMAPGQDSRTLLETLVMCATQTVFANYIVAKPAFWQAWLGHCETVFQLAERGEGELGQLLNAQIPWGTHHVPVKVFVIEAMASLMIGLSPSRWRVRQFNSIQLPASERTDENGNVKIARDELIVLDALKHAAIDTGIVEYYFTYLQRRDELENRRTGEQAAPASAQPQVHAESPAPVPAPVPVAEPVRTWPDLFGLRMMPKSGRLAFVLHLGDGASWPVVKDALADVAVPFDLFVGLSQEAPSDMAATIAASFPAARLLLLAYGDSDIPLLLTLLNDGLLFEYDLICKVRAADIQAAQSPDVLRAALQAGGLGADGALEKIVHAFDADPDLGIVVAPGHKYGDQDAHWGEVRQRVFSLGARVGLDRMSKTSVFPGGPVYWLRPFPLRSIAALKLTPADFDPALSPQNAMTGEAVERLIGLACGDAYMRIDALPDLPEAGASPEAAPARAAEAPALQTIAYYLPQFHPTEENDKWWGQGFTEWTNVTRAKPMFQHHRQPRLPADLGFYDLRLPEVRERQVALARQYGVSAFCYYYYWFDGQRVLHRPLDEVLASGKPDFPFMICWANEPWSRNWDGGSREVLMPQTYGAGWVEKFAADIAPVLRDPRYFRFHGKPILLIYRFMHIPDRIAAVRTLRARLRKLGVGEVYLCLNRTFIEQGATYPDNPCDIGVDHYVDFPPHRVPSIKINERVNELTPGFEGHLFDYDTVVQVMSALRAENPGNTHPAVMAGWDNTARRLLRANAFHGATPAKLRRWLRRLVVHQQLAPTRAGELVFINAWNEWAEGTYLEPDRDFGRGWLEAVASALGLKHER
;
A
#
# COMPACT_ATOMS: atom_id res chain seq x y z
N MET A 1 21.88 18.04 -38.02
CA MET A 1 23.08 18.50 -37.26
C MET A 1 24.34 18.42 -38.14
N LYS A 2 25.22 19.43 -38.15
CA LYS A 2 26.55 19.34 -38.83
C LYS A 2 27.45 18.34 -38.08
N HIS A 3 28.32 17.62 -38.77
CA HIS A 3 29.11 16.57 -38.15
C HIS A 3 30.52 16.37 -38.70
N ASN A 4 31.38 15.76 -37.89
CA ASN A 4 32.64 15.13 -38.27
C ASN A 4 32.63 13.70 -37.72
N LEU A 5 32.66 12.70 -38.61
CA LEU A 5 32.55 11.29 -38.23
C LEU A 5 33.89 10.60 -38.45
N PHE A 6 34.49 10.13 -37.37
CA PHE A 6 35.77 9.44 -37.36
C PHE A 6 35.58 7.94 -37.22
N GLN A 7 36.46 7.15 -37.84
CA GLN A 7 36.54 5.71 -37.63
C GLN A 7 37.95 5.30 -37.21
N ILE A 8 38.04 4.58 -36.09
CA ILE A 8 39.30 4.22 -35.43
C ILE A 8 39.86 2.94 -36.06
N PHE A 9 41.16 2.93 -36.38
CA PHE A 9 41.88 1.75 -36.87
C PHE A 9 43.11 1.42 -36.02
N HIS A 10 43.45 0.14 -35.97
CA HIS A 10 44.52 -0.41 -35.12
C HIS A 10 45.68 -1.05 -35.91
N SER A 11 45.55 -1.13 -37.23
CA SER A 11 46.58 -1.62 -38.14
C SER A 11 46.39 -0.99 -39.53
N GLU A 12 47.44 -1.02 -40.35
CA GLU A 12 47.36 -0.51 -41.73
C GLU A 12 46.37 -1.31 -42.58
N ASP A 13 46.29 -2.63 -42.37
CA ASP A 13 45.27 -3.47 -43.02
C ASP A 13 43.86 -3.02 -42.64
N ALA A 14 43.60 -2.77 -41.35
CA ALA A 14 42.32 -2.23 -40.88
C ALA A 14 42.04 -0.83 -41.45
N ARG A 15 43.07 0.01 -41.62
CA ARG A 15 42.95 1.34 -42.24
C ARG A 15 42.44 1.27 -43.68
N THR A 16 42.95 0.31 -44.45
CA THR A 16 42.52 0.12 -45.85
C THR A 16 41.11 -0.44 -45.99
N ALA A 17 40.63 -1.14 -44.96
CA ALA A 17 39.30 -1.71 -44.89
C ALA A 17 38.22 -0.74 -44.36
N LEU A 18 38.59 0.45 -43.90
CA LEU A 18 37.63 1.44 -43.39
C LEU A 18 36.67 1.93 -44.48
N ASP A 19 35.45 2.30 -44.06
CA ASP A 19 34.50 2.96 -44.95
C ASP A 19 35.04 4.36 -45.31
N LYS A 20 35.14 4.62 -46.62
CA LYS A 20 35.72 5.85 -47.18
C LYS A 20 34.96 7.11 -46.79
N GLY A 21 33.73 7.02 -46.31
CA GLY A 21 32.96 8.16 -45.82
C GLY A 21 33.34 8.62 -44.40
N PHE A 22 34.08 7.81 -43.63
CA PHE A 22 34.59 8.21 -42.32
C PHE A 22 36.00 8.81 -42.41
N ILE A 23 36.31 9.72 -41.48
CA ILE A 23 37.65 10.27 -41.31
C ILE A 23 38.50 9.25 -40.54
N PRO A 24 39.60 8.73 -41.11
CA PRO A 24 40.41 7.72 -40.43
C PRO A 24 41.10 8.32 -39.20
N LEU A 25 41.00 7.63 -38.06
CA LEU A 25 41.64 8.02 -36.79
C LEU A 25 42.59 6.91 -36.32
N ASP A 26 43.89 7.22 -36.22
CA ASP A 26 44.95 6.24 -35.97
C ASP A 26 45.11 5.87 -34.49
N ASN A 27 45.05 4.57 -34.19
CA ASN A 27 45.36 3.98 -32.90
C ASN A 27 46.46 2.88 -32.97
N THR A 28 47.17 2.76 -34.10
CA THR A 28 48.12 1.67 -34.38
C THR A 28 49.33 1.71 -33.45
N GLY A 29 49.61 0.59 -32.75
CA GLY A 29 50.80 0.44 -31.90
C GLY A 29 50.80 1.31 -30.63
N GLN A 30 49.64 1.80 -30.21
CA GLN A 30 49.49 2.73 -29.07
C GLN A 30 49.02 1.99 -27.80
N ARG A 31 48.49 2.72 -26.80
CA ARG A 31 48.02 2.20 -25.51
C ARG A 31 46.85 1.20 -25.66
N LEU A 32 47.16 -0.02 -26.10
CA LEU A 32 46.19 -1.09 -26.37
C LEU A 32 45.38 -1.46 -25.12
N ASP A 33 45.93 -1.19 -23.92
CA ASP A 33 45.25 -1.38 -22.64
C ASP A 33 44.06 -0.42 -22.42
N TRP A 34 43.94 0.63 -23.24
CA TRP A 34 42.83 1.60 -23.24
C TRP A 34 41.95 1.52 -24.49
N PHE A 35 42.22 0.61 -25.44
CA PHE A 35 41.39 0.41 -26.64
C PHE A 35 41.06 1.73 -27.37
N ASP A 36 39.84 1.89 -27.87
CA ASP A 36 39.36 3.03 -28.64
C ASP A 36 39.32 4.32 -27.81
N TYR A 37 39.20 4.23 -26.49
CA TYR A 37 39.25 5.41 -25.60
C TYR A 37 40.50 6.25 -25.83
N TRP A 38 41.65 5.60 -26.04
CA TRP A 38 42.92 6.31 -26.20
C TRP A 38 42.92 7.25 -27.41
N ALA A 39 42.39 6.79 -28.54
CA ALA A 39 42.28 7.60 -29.76
C ALA A 39 41.33 8.78 -29.55
N VAL A 40 40.17 8.56 -28.92
CA VAL A 40 39.18 9.61 -28.60
C VAL A 40 39.77 10.66 -27.66
N ARG A 41 40.39 10.20 -26.55
CA ARG A 41 41.04 11.06 -25.56
C ARG A 41 42.11 11.94 -26.20
N ARG A 42 43.01 11.36 -27.00
CA ARG A 42 44.05 12.11 -27.70
C ARG A 42 43.45 13.15 -28.62
N PHE A 43 42.45 12.79 -29.42
CA PHE A 43 41.82 13.70 -30.34
C PHE A 43 41.23 14.92 -29.60
N LEU A 44 40.41 14.67 -28.57
CA LEU A 44 39.72 15.71 -27.81
C LEU A 44 40.67 16.63 -27.02
N LEU A 45 41.83 16.12 -26.59
CA LEU A 45 42.85 16.93 -25.90
C LEU A 45 43.77 17.73 -26.83
N GLN A 46 43.99 17.24 -28.06
CA GLN A 46 45.01 17.78 -28.97
C GLN A 46 44.43 18.64 -30.09
N ASN A 47 43.12 18.55 -30.36
CA ASN A 47 42.48 19.24 -31.47
C ASN A 47 41.37 20.16 -30.98
N PRO A 48 41.24 21.39 -31.53
CA PRO A 48 40.09 22.22 -31.25
C PRO A 48 38.82 21.59 -31.83
N VAL A 49 37.72 21.68 -31.09
CA VAL A 49 36.40 21.19 -31.50
C VAL A 49 35.41 22.36 -31.60
N ASP A 50 34.65 22.40 -32.69
CA ASP A 50 33.64 23.45 -32.94
C ASP A 50 32.36 23.13 -32.16
N PRO A 51 31.92 23.99 -31.21
CA PRO A 51 30.71 23.78 -30.41
C PRO A 51 29.44 23.51 -31.20
N ALA A 52 29.37 23.95 -32.47
CA ALA A 52 28.20 23.77 -33.34
C ALA A 52 28.21 22.46 -34.15
N VAL A 53 29.28 21.67 -34.09
CA VAL A 53 29.47 20.45 -34.88
C VAL A 53 29.42 19.22 -33.98
N GLY A 54 28.68 18.19 -34.37
CA GLY A 54 28.70 16.88 -33.72
C GLY A 54 29.93 16.07 -34.10
N TYR A 55 30.57 15.40 -33.13
CA TYR A 55 31.72 14.54 -33.36
C TYR A 55 31.36 13.10 -33.03
N GLY A 56 31.64 12.17 -33.95
CA GLY A 56 31.47 10.73 -33.74
C GLY A 56 32.81 10.02 -33.83
N PHE A 57 33.07 9.09 -32.91
CA PHE A 57 34.31 8.30 -32.89
C PHE A 57 33.96 6.82 -32.87
N PHE A 58 33.86 6.23 -34.06
CA PHE A 58 33.36 4.87 -34.20
C PHE A 58 34.50 3.85 -34.30
N SER A 59 34.30 2.68 -33.69
CA SER A 59 35.18 1.54 -33.90
C SER A 59 35.13 1.04 -35.35
N ALA A 60 36.20 0.38 -35.81
CA ALA A 60 36.22 -0.30 -37.11
C ALA A 60 35.07 -1.33 -37.27
N GLN A 61 34.56 -1.87 -36.16
CA GLN A 61 33.46 -2.83 -36.13
C GLN A 61 32.07 -2.21 -36.34
N LEU A 62 31.93 -0.88 -36.50
CA LEU A 62 30.62 -0.24 -36.63
C LEU A 62 29.74 -0.90 -37.70
N GLY A 63 30.28 -1.11 -38.91
CA GLY A 63 29.53 -1.69 -40.02
C GLY A 63 29.09 -3.13 -39.74
N GLU A 64 29.95 -3.93 -39.11
CA GLU A 64 29.61 -5.30 -38.70
C GLU A 64 28.52 -5.32 -37.61
N ARG A 65 28.64 -4.45 -36.61
CA ARG A 65 27.76 -4.42 -35.43
C ARG A 65 26.41 -3.78 -35.69
N THR A 66 26.34 -2.80 -36.59
CA THR A 66 25.14 -1.99 -36.84
C THR A 66 24.56 -2.19 -38.23
N GLY A 67 25.32 -2.75 -39.18
CA GLY A 67 24.93 -2.80 -40.59
C GLY A 67 24.92 -1.43 -41.28
N LEU A 68 25.35 -0.37 -40.61
CA LEU A 68 25.35 0.99 -41.13
C LEU A 68 26.69 1.35 -41.77
N ASN A 69 26.64 2.02 -42.92
CA ASN A 69 27.78 2.65 -43.57
C ASN A 69 27.86 4.16 -43.23
N ALA A 70 28.97 4.79 -43.59
CA ALA A 70 29.23 6.20 -43.29
C ALA A 70 28.16 7.14 -43.88
N GLN A 71 27.65 6.84 -45.07
CA GLN A 71 26.61 7.64 -45.72
C GLN A 71 25.30 7.60 -44.92
N GLN A 72 24.88 6.43 -44.44
CA GLN A 72 23.65 6.27 -43.65
C GLN A 72 23.75 6.97 -42.29
N VAL A 73 24.90 6.85 -41.62
CA VAL A 73 25.17 7.56 -40.36
C VAL A 73 25.12 9.07 -40.59
N ALA A 74 25.83 9.58 -41.61
CA ALA A 74 25.85 11.01 -41.95
C ALA A 74 24.45 11.56 -42.24
N GLN A 75 23.67 10.86 -43.09
CA GLN A 75 22.31 11.28 -43.44
C GLN A 75 21.40 11.33 -42.21
N PHE A 76 21.48 10.35 -41.30
CA PHE A 76 20.66 10.35 -40.09
C PHE A 76 21.03 11.52 -39.16
N VAL A 77 22.33 11.77 -38.96
CA VAL A 77 22.83 12.88 -38.14
C VAL A 77 22.45 14.23 -38.72
N GLU A 78 22.56 14.40 -40.05
CA GLU A 78 22.17 15.62 -40.75
C GLU A 78 20.68 15.94 -40.55
N GLY A 79 19.83 14.91 -40.54
CA GLY A 79 18.39 15.03 -40.30
C GLY A 79 17.98 15.37 -38.85
N MET A 80 18.90 15.34 -37.88
CA MET A 80 18.58 15.65 -36.49
C MET A 80 18.41 17.16 -36.25
N PRO A 81 17.44 17.58 -35.41
CA PRO A 81 17.25 18.97 -35.00
C PRO A 81 18.53 19.61 -34.46
N GLU A 82 18.72 20.91 -34.69
CA GLU A 82 19.91 21.64 -34.24
C GLU A 82 20.09 21.64 -32.72
N ASP A 83 19.02 21.47 -31.94
CA ASP A 83 19.07 21.42 -30.48
C ASP A 83 19.43 20.04 -29.91
N THR A 84 19.66 19.03 -30.76
CA THR A 84 20.11 17.69 -30.37
C THR A 84 21.54 17.74 -29.83
N ASP A 85 21.80 17.09 -28.69
CA ASP A 85 23.12 17.05 -28.05
C ASP A 85 23.87 15.76 -28.35
N VAL A 86 23.15 14.63 -28.40
CA VAL A 86 23.69 13.29 -28.61
C VAL A 86 22.79 12.51 -29.56
N VAL A 87 23.40 11.82 -30.52
CA VAL A 87 22.75 10.90 -31.45
C VAL A 87 23.35 9.52 -31.25
N ALA A 88 22.55 8.55 -30.80
CA ALA A 88 23.00 7.19 -30.52
C ALA A 88 22.71 6.21 -31.67
N PHE A 89 23.65 5.29 -31.89
CA PHE A 89 23.60 4.20 -32.86
C PHE A 89 23.83 2.85 -32.16
N THR A 90 23.11 2.63 -31.04
CA THR A 90 23.34 1.50 -30.14
C THR A 90 22.86 0.17 -30.76
N PRO A 91 23.77 -0.79 -31.07
CA PRO A 91 23.40 -2.13 -31.51
C PRO A 91 22.90 -2.97 -30.34
N GLY A 92 22.43 -4.20 -30.61
CA GLY A 92 22.09 -5.13 -29.54
C GLY A 92 20.82 -4.75 -28.78
N PHE A 93 19.74 -4.45 -29.51
CA PHE A 93 18.44 -4.06 -28.94
C PHE A 93 17.90 -5.07 -27.91
N ALA A 94 18.25 -6.36 -28.04
CA ALA A 94 17.84 -7.37 -27.07
C ALA A 94 18.39 -7.09 -25.66
N ASP A 95 19.67 -6.74 -25.54
CA ASP A 95 20.27 -6.43 -24.24
C ASP A 95 19.78 -5.07 -23.72
N VAL A 96 19.64 -4.10 -24.63
CA VAL A 96 19.03 -2.80 -24.32
C VAL A 96 17.64 -2.98 -23.74
N ALA A 97 16.78 -3.79 -24.34
CA ALA A 97 15.43 -4.03 -23.85
C ALA A 97 15.39 -4.90 -22.60
N TYR A 98 16.21 -5.96 -22.55
CA TYR A 98 16.16 -6.98 -21.51
C TYR A 98 16.73 -6.51 -20.17
N PHE A 99 17.90 -5.87 -20.13
CA PHE A 99 18.47 -5.40 -18.86
C PHE A 99 17.85 -4.08 -18.43
N ARG A 100 17.75 -3.86 -17.11
CA ARG A 100 17.19 -2.64 -16.53
C ARG A 100 18.06 -1.44 -16.86
N SER A 101 19.37 -1.63 -16.84
CA SER A 101 20.39 -0.65 -17.16
C SER A 101 21.67 -1.33 -17.62
N VAL A 102 22.59 -0.56 -18.19
CA VAL A 102 23.95 -1.05 -18.52
C VAL A 102 24.68 -1.57 -17.27
N TYR A 103 24.34 -1.06 -16.08
CA TYR A 103 24.92 -1.54 -14.83
C TYR A 103 24.47 -2.96 -14.50
N GLU A 104 23.15 -3.25 -14.56
CA GLU A 104 22.65 -4.61 -14.32
C GLU A 104 23.24 -5.61 -15.31
N GLN A 105 23.44 -5.19 -16.57
CA GLN A 105 24.12 -6.00 -17.57
C GLN A 105 25.55 -6.33 -17.14
N ILE A 106 26.36 -5.31 -16.82
CA ILE A 106 27.75 -5.48 -16.38
C ILE A 106 27.84 -6.31 -15.09
N GLU A 107 26.94 -6.11 -14.13
CA GLU A 107 26.90 -6.88 -12.88
C GLU A 107 26.65 -8.36 -13.12
N ARG A 108 25.79 -8.70 -14.07
CA ARG A 108 25.49 -10.09 -14.40
C ARG A 108 26.55 -10.75 -15.28
N THR A 109 27.22 -10.01 -16.14
CA THR A 109 28.23 -10.57 -17.07
C THR A 109 29.65 -10.51 -16.51
N HIS A 110 29.98 -9.47 -15.76
CA HIS A 110 31.32 -9.17 -15.23
C HIS A 110 31.22 -8.57 -13.81
N PRO A 111 30.92 -9.39 -12.76
CA PRO A 111 30.72 -8.89 -11.40
C PRO A 111 31.85 -8.02 -10.85
N ASP A 112 33.11 -8.36 -11.16
CA ASP A 112 34.28 -7.58 -10.74
C ASP A 112 34.31 -6.16 -11.35
N ALA A 113 33.81 -6.01 -12.58
CA ALA A 113 33.69 -4.71 -13.22
C ALA A 113 32.57 -3.86 -12.62
N ALA A 114 31.48 -4.47 -12.14
CA ALA A 114 30.38 -3.75 -11.50
C ALA A 114 30.80 -3.09 -10.17
N THR A 115 31.75 -3.67 -9.44
CA THR A 115 32.34 -3.03 -8.25
C THR A 115 33.10 -1.76 -8.63
N ALA A 116 33.89 -1.79 -9.70
CA ALA A 116 34.61 -0.61 -10.18
C ALA A 116 33.64 0.47 -10.71
N VAL A 117 32.58 0.09 -11.43
CA VAL A 117 31.53 1.03 -11.88
C VAL A 117 30.88 1.72 -10.69
N ARG A 118 30.55 0.97 -9.62
CA ARG A 118 29.99 1.53 -8.38
C ARG A 118 30.91 2.56 -7.75
N GLY A 119 32.21 2.23 -7.65
CA GLY A 119 33.22 3.15 -7.13
C GLY A 119 33.35 4.43 -7.97
N VAL A 120 33.29 4.32 -9.30
CA VAL A 120 33.34 5.49 -10.20
C VAL A 120 32.07 6.34 -10.10
N VAL A 121 30.89 5.73 -9.96
CA VAL A 121 29.63 6.49 -9.78
C VAL A 121 29.63 7.27 -8.47
N SER A 122 30.23 6.74 -7.39
CA SER A 122 30.44 7.50 -6.14
C SER A 122 31.25 8.78 -6.36
N LEU A 123 32.17 8.79 -7.32
CA LEU A 123 32.97 9.97 -7.68
C LEU A 123 32.20 10.95 -8.59
N MET A 124 31.32 10.43 -9.46
CA MET A 124 30.50 11.23 -10.36
C MET A 124 29.36 11.96 -9.63
N ALA A 125 28.80 11.35 -8.59
CA ALA A 125 27.69 11.87 -7.79
C ALA A 125 28.03 11.89 -6.29
N PRO A 126 28.99 12.73 -5.86
CA PRO A 126 29.42 12.77 -4.47
C PRO A 126 28.26 13.19 -3.55
N GLY A 127 28.08 12.46 -2.44
CA GLY A 127 26.98 12.70 -1.50
C GLY A 127 25.70 11.93 -1.79
N GLN A 128 25.67 11.09 -2.83
CA GLN A 128 24.59 10.15 -3.11
C GLN A 128 25.10 8.71 -2.98
N ASP A 129 24.29 7.79 -2.45
CA ASP A 129 24.66 6.38 -2.35
C ASP A 129 24.69 5.73 -3.76
N SER A 130 25.90 5.44 -4.25
CA SER A 130 26.09 4.91 -5.60
C SER A 130 25.46 3.53 -5.79
N ARG A 131 25.34 2.73 -4.72
CA ARG A 131 24.64 1.45 -4.75
C ARG A 131 23.15 1.66 -5.04
N THR A 132 22.48 2.49 -4.26
CA THR A 132 21.06 2.81 -4.43
C THR A 132 20.79 3.46 -5.79
N LEU A 133 21.65 4.39 -6.23
CA LEU A 133 21.55 5.00 -7.55
C LEU A 133 21.57 3.93 -8.65
N LEU A 134 22.55 3.04 -8.63
CA LEU A 134 22.71 2.01 -9.67
C LEU A 134 21.63 0.92 -9.57
N GLU A 135 21.18 0.55 -8.38
CA GLU A 135 20.11 -0.43 -8.12
C GLU A 135 18.71 0.10 -8.48
N THR A 136 18.53 1.41 -8.61
CA THR A 136 17.25 2.04 -9.01
C THR A 136 17.26 2.63 -10.42
N LEU A 137 18.44 2.83 -11.03
CA LEU A 137 18.59 3.36 -12.39
C LEU A 137 17.92 2.49 -13.46
N VAL A 138 16.88 3.00 -14.12
CA VAL A 138 16.22 2.38 -15.28
C VAL A 138 16.67 3.11 -16.54
N MET A 139 17.11 2.39 -17.56
CA MET A 139 17.51 2.93 -18.85
C MET A 139 16.71 2.28 -19.97
N CYS A 140 16.13 3.09 -20.85
CA CYS A 140 15.55 2.63 -22.12
C CYS A 140 16.57 2.79 -23.26
N ALA A 141 16.16 2.47 -24.48
CA ALA A 141 17.00 2.61 -25.67
C ALA A 141 17.58 4.02 -25.86
N THR A 142 16.83 5.09 -25.56
CA THR A 142 17.35 6.46 -25.70
C THR A 142 18.39 6.85 -24.64
N GLN A 143 18.58 6.04 -23.60
CA GLN A 143 19.55 6.30 -22.53
C GLN A 143 20.71 5.29 -22.50
N THR A 144 20.71 4.32 -23.42
CA THR A 144 21.69 3.23 -23.45
C THR A 144 22.60 3.37 -24.67
N VAL A 145 23.91 3.40 -24.42
CA VAL A 145 24.98 3.51 -25.41
C VAL A 145 25.98 2.39 -25.18
N PHE A 146 26.33 1.67 -26.25
CA PHE A 146 27.40 0.66 -26.25
C PHE A 146 28.57 1.10 -27.13
N ALA A 147 29.79 0.78 -26.69
CA ALA A 147 31.05 0.98 -27.45
C ALA A 147 31.23 2.37 -28.08
N ASN A 148 30.74 3.43 -27.42
CA ASN A 148 30.79 4.82 -27.89
C ASN A 148 30.19 5.05 -29.28
N TYR A 149 29.20 4.25 -29.71
CA TYR A 149 28.47 4.47 -30.96
C TYR A 149 27.50 5.64 -30.86
N ILE A 150 28.07 6.84 -30.69
CA ILE A 150 27.37 8.10 -30.58
C ILE A 150 28.04 9.18 -31.43
N VAL A 151 27.24 10.15 -31.86
CA VAL A 151 27.71 11.46 -32.32
C VAL A 151 27.22 12.48 -31.31
N ALA A 152 28.12 13.23 -30.72
CA ALA A 152 27.76 14.20 -29.69
C ALA A 152 28.42 15.55 -29.91
N LYS A 153 27.79 16.62 -29.44
CA LYS A 153 28.39 17.96 -29.44
C LYS A 153 29.54 18.06 -28.44
N PRO A 154 30.47 19.02 -28.61
CA PRO A 154 31.62 19.18 -27.73
C PRO A 154 31.28 19.32 -26.26
N ALA A 155 30.16 19.94 -25.90
CA ALA A 155 29.73 20.05 -24.50
C ALA A 155 29.53 18.68 -23.83
N PHE A 156 28.97 17.71 -24.55
CA PHE A 156 28.84 16.34 -24.07
C PHE A 156 30.20 15.66 -23.98
N TRP A 157 31.01 15.74 -25.04
CA TRP A 157 32.36 15.14 -25.06
C TRP A 157 33.29 15.72 -23.99
N GLN A 158 33.18 17.00 -23.65
CA GLN A 158 33.94 17.63 -22.57
C GLN A 158 33.52 17.09 -21.20
N ALA A 159 32.22 16.95 -20.95
CA ALA A 159 31.72 16.36 -19.71
C ALA A 159 32.13 14.89 -19.58
N TRP A 160 32.01 14.14 -20.68
CA TRP A 160 32.42 12.73 -20.76
C TRP A 160 33.91 12.58 -20.53
N LEU A 161 34.73 13.38 -21.21
CA LEU A 161 36.18 13.40 -21.04
C LEU A 161 36.55 13.76 -19.60
N GLY A 162 35.86 14.70 -18.95
CA GLY A 162 36.11 15.04 -17.55
C GLY A 162 35.95 13.85 -16.59
N HIS A 163 34.88 13.08 -16.75
CA HIS A 163 34.68 11.86 -15.96
C HIS A 163 35.67 10.76 -16.34
N CYS A 164 35.92 10.54 -17.64
CA CYS A 164 36.89 9.57 -18.12
C CYS A 164 38.33 9.91 -17.69
N GLU A 165 38.70 11.18 -17.60
CA GLU A 165 40.02 11.61 -17.11
C GLU A 165 40.22 11.30 -15.63
N THR A 166 39.15 11.35 -14.84
CA THR A 166 39.20 10.93 -13.43
C THR A 166 39.50 9.43 -13.35
N VAL A 167 38.81 8.61 -14.15
CA VAL A 167 39.07 7.16 -14.24
C VAL A 167 40.48 6.89 -14.78
N PHE A 168 40.91 7.61 -15.81
CA PHE A 168 42.24 7.49 -16.41
C PHE A 168 43.33 7.74 -15.37
N GLN A 169 43.27 8.86 -14.64
CA GLN A 169 44.26 9.20 -13.63
C GLN A 169 44.30 8.17 -12.48
N LEU A 170 43.14 7.67 -12.03
CA LEU A 170 43.08 6.65 -10.99
C LEU A 170 43.71 5.32 -11.46
N ALA A 171 43.39 4.91 -12.68
CA ALA A 171 43.95 3.69 -13.25
C ALA A 171 45.47 3.82 -13.50
N GLU A 172 45.96 4.95 -14.02
CA GLU A 172 47.41 5.13 -14.27
C GLU A 172 48.23 5.19 -12.98
N ARG A 173 47.67 5.75 -11.90
CA ARG A 173 48.34 5.74 -10.58
C ARG A 173 48.35 4.34 -9.97
N GLY A 174 47.27 3.57 -10.16
CA GLY A 174 47.14 2.22 -9.62
C GLY A 174 47.11 2.14 -8.08
N GLU A 175 46.93 3.29 -7.42
CA GLU A 175 46.93 3.41 -5.96
C GLU A 175 45.50 3.29 -5.40
N GLY A 176 45.37 2.62 -4.26
CA GLY A 176 44.09 2.39 -3.60
C GLY A 176 43.23 1.30 -4.25
N GLU A 177 42.16 0.92 -3.55
CA GLU A 177 41.30 -0.20 -3.94
C GLU A 177 40.67 0.00 -5.32
N LEU A 178 40.12 1.19 -5.61
CA LEU A 178 39.51 1.48 -6.90
C LEU A 178 40.51 1.50 -8.06
N GLY A 179 41.73 2.01 -7.83
CA GLY A 179 42.80 2.00 -8.85
C GLY A 179 43.27 0.59 -9.22
N GLN A 180 43.32 -0.31 -8.23
CA GLN A 180 43.62 -1.73 -8.45
C GLN A 180 42.49 -2.44 -9.20
N LEU A 181 41.23 -2.20 -8.79
CA LEU A 181 40.05 -2.76 -9.46
C LEU A 181 39.96 -2.34 -10.92
N LEU A 182 40.24 -1.07 -11.24
CA LEU A 182 40.23 -0.57 -12.61
C LEU A 182 41.25 -1.26 -13.53
N ASN A 183 42.39 -1.72 -12.98
CA ASN A 183 43.42 -2.42 -13.75
C ASN A 183 43.29 -3.95 -13.69
N ALA A 184 42.36 -4.49 -12.91
CA ALA A 184 42.10 -5.92 -12.84
C ALA A 184 41.71 -6.46 -14.22
N GLN A 185 42.23 -7.63 -14.56
CA GLN A 185 42.03 -8.28 -15.86
C GLN A 185 40.83 -9.20 -15.78
N ILE A 186 39.84 -8.99 -16.65
CA ILE A 186 38.66 -9.87 -16.74
C ILE A 186 38.61 -10.61 -18.09
N PRO A 187 38.15 -11.88 -18.11
CA PRO A 187 38.02 -12.63 -19.35
C PRO A 187 37.02 -11.99 -20.32
N TRP A 188 37.42 -11.84 -21.58
CA TRP A 188 36.58 -11.36 -22.67
C TRP A 188 36.91 -12.11 -23.96
N GLY A 189 36.04 -13.06 -24.34
CA GLY A 189 36.31 -14.00 -25.42
C GLY A 189 37.56 -14.83 -25.15
N THR A 190 38.53 -14.78 -26.07
CA THR A 190 39.84 -15.48 -25.94
C THR A 190 40.92 -14.61 -25.27
N HIS A 191 40.61 -13.39 -24.87
CA HIS A 191 41.55 -12.42 -24.32
C HIS A 191 41.16 -11.99 -22.91
N HIS A 192 42.07 -11.26 -22.24
CA HIS A 192 41.75 -10.57 -21.00
C HIS A 192 41.80 -9.07 -21.25
N VAL A 193 40.82 -8.36 -20.69
CA VAL A 193 40.66 -6.91 -20.86
C VAL A 193 40.59 -6.26 -19.48
N PRO A 194 41.27 -5.12 -19.25
CA PRO A 194 41.20 -4.43 -17.98
C PRO A 194 39.81 -3.83 -17.73
N VAL A 195 39.33 -3.91 -16.49
CA VAL A 195 38.01 -3.42 -16.05
C VAL A 195 37.73 -1.97 -16.45
N LYS A 196 38.76 -1.11 -16.45
CA LYS A 196 38.65 0.30 -16.87
C LYS A 196 38.00 0.48 -18.24
N VAL A 197 38.17 -0.47 -19.17
CA VAL A 197 37.55 -0.40 -20.50
C VAL A 197 36.02 -0.46 -20.40
N PHE A 198 35.49 -1.39 -19.60
CA PHE A 198 34.03 -1.53 -19.38
C PHE A 198 33.43 -0.32 -18.66
N VAL A 199 34.20 0.29 -17.74
CA VAL A 199 33.78 1.52 -17.05
C VAL A 199 33.69 2.70 -18.03
N ILE A 200 34.68 2.85 -18.92
CA ILE A 200 34.68 3.90 -19.95
C ILE A 200 33.53 3.68 -20.95
N GLU A 201 33.27 2.45 -21.37
CA GLU A 201 32.15 2.12 -22.27
C GLU A 201 30.79 2.43 -21.65
N ALA A 202 30.62 2.21 -20.34
CA ALA A 202 29.38 2.53 -19.63
C ALA A 202 29.20 4.04 -19.39
N MET A 203 30.25 4.86 -19.51
CA MET A 203 30.27 6.26 -19.07
C MET A 203 29.20 7.11 -19.77
N ALA A 204 29.03 6.97 -21.09
CA ALA A 204 28.03 7.74 -21.83
C ALA A 204 26.60 7.42 -21.35
N SER A 205 26.30 6.14 -21.14
CA SER A 205 25.02 5.68 -20.58
C SER A 205 24.81 6.23 -19.17
N LEU A 206 25.80 6.12 -18.28
CA LEU A 206 25.71 6.62 -16.90
C LEU A 206 25.47 8.13 -16.85
N MET A 207 26.16 8.91 -17.68
CA MET A 207 25.95 10.37 -17.77
C MET A 207 24.54 10.73 -18.23
N ILE A 208 23.99 10.00 -19.21
CA ILE A 208 22.64 10.24 -19.71
C ILE A 208 21.60 9.81 -18.67
N GLY A 209 21.75 8.61 -18.10
CA GLY A 209 20.79 8.04 -17.16
C GLY A 209 20.75 8.72 -15.80
N LEU A 210 21.89 9.19 -15.28
CA LEU A 210 21.96 9.90 -13.99
C LEU A 210 21.56 11.38 -14.12
N SER A 211 21.44 11.92 -15.34
CA SER A 211 21.07 13.33 -15.57
C SER A 211 20.25 13.49 -16.86
N PRO A 212 19.07 12.87 -16.97
CA PRO A 212 18.32 12.77 -18.23
C PRO A 212 17.79 14.12 -18.73
N SER A 213 17.58 15.10 -17.85
CA SER A 213 17.16 16.46 -18.22
C SER A 213 18.29 17.34 -18.78
N ARG A 214 19.56 16.89 -18.67
CA ARG A 214 20.73 17.66 -19.10
C ARG A 214 21.02 17.53 -20.61
N TRP A 215 20.68 16.39 -21.22
CA TRP A 215 21.09 16.07 -22.58
C TRP A 215 19.88 15.73 -23.47
N ARG A 216 19.73 16.41 -24.60
CA ARG A 216 18.73 16.05 -25.61
C ARG A 216 19.27 14.91 -26.49
N VAL A 217 18.85 13.70 -26.17
CA VAL A 217 19.28 12.49 -26.89
C VAL A 217 18.28 12.11 -27.99
N ARG A 218 18.81 11.77 -29.16
CA ARG A 218 18.09 11.11 -30.25
C ARG A 218 18.79 9.79 -30.55
N GLN A 219 18.05 8.83 -31.10
CA GLN A 219 18.60 7.53 -31.43
C GLN A 219 18.19 7.13 -32.84
N PHE A 220 19.11 6.46 -33.54
CA PHE A 220 18.73 5.61 -34.66
C PHE A 220 17.81 4.50 -34.14
N ASN A 221 16.88 4.04 -34.96
CA ASN A 221 15.95 2.99 -34.55
C ASN A 221 16.72 1.68 -34.28
N SER A 222 17.09 1.45 -33.02
CA SER A 222 17.89 0.30 -32.58
C SER A 222 17.22 -1.03 -32.85
N ILE A 223 15.87 -1.03 -32.93
CA ILE A 223 15.10 -2.20 -33.35
C ILE A 223 15.52 -2.64 -34.75
N GLN A 224 15.82 -1.71 -35.67
CA GLN A 224 16.19 -2.00 -37.07
C GLN A 224 17.64 -2.44 -37.26
N LEU A 225 18.50 -2.26 -36.25
CA LEU A 225 19.88 -2.71 -36.30
C LEU A 225 19.98 -4.23 -36.10
N PRO A 226 21.08 -4.88 -36.54
CA PRO A 226 21.34 -6.28 -36.24
C PRO A 226 21.18 -6.55 -34.74
N ALA A 227 20.32 -7.51 -34.40
CA ALA A 227 20.14 -7.92 -33.02
C ALA A 227 21.41 -8.65 -32.54
N SER A 228 21.85 -8.38 -31.30
CA SER A 228 22.63 -9.38 -30.56
C SER A 228 21.65 -10.50 -30.26
N GLU A 229 21.54 -11.48 -31.15
CA GLU A 229 20.61 -12.57 -30.90
C GLU A 229 21.07 -13.30 -29.62
N ARG A 230 20.25 -13.30 -28.57
CA ARG A 230 20.34 -14.33 -27.54
C ARG A 230 19.91 -15.64 -28.20
N THR A 231 20.82 -16.26 -28.94
CA THR A 231 20.62 -17.59 -29.49
C THR A 231 20.87 -18.64 -28.42
N ASP A 232 20.17 -19.77 -28.51
CA ASP A 232 20.64 -20.98 -27.85
C ASP A 232 21.88 -21.55 -28.55
N GLU A 233 22.44 -22.62 -28.00
CA GLU A 233 23.58 -23.37 -28.56
C GLU A 233 23.34 -23.92 -29.99
N ASN A 234 22.11 -23.82 -30.52
CA ASN A 234 21.72 -24.23 -31.86
C ASN A 234 21.40 -23.05 -32.80
N GLY A 235 21.56 -21.79 -32.36
CA GLY A 235 21.34 -20.61 -33.21
C GLY A 235 19.89 -20.12 -33.30
N ASN A 236 18.98 -20.53 -32.40
CA ASN A 236 17.59 -20.06 -32.41
C ASN A 236 17.38 -18.83 -31.53
N VAL A 237 16.71 -17.78 -32.04
CA VAL A 237 16.33 -16.57 -31.29
C VAL A 237 15.42 -16.92 -30.09
N LYS A 238 15.87 -16.68 -28.85
CA LYS A 238 15.15 -17.08 -27.61
C LYS A 238 14.01 -16.17 -27.16
N ILE A 239 13.95 -14.91 -27.61
CA ILE A 239 12.90 -13.94 -27.22
C ILE A 239 12.36 -13.26 -28.47
N ALA A 240 11.04 -13.22 -28.64
CA ALA A 240 10.45 -12.62 -29.82
C ALA A 240 10.65 -11.10 -29.82
N ARG A 241 10.83 -10.52 -31.02
CA ARG A 241 11.21 -9.11 -31.18
C ARG A 241 10.14 -8.14 -30.68
N ASP A 242 8.87 -8.49 -30.82
CA ASP A 242 7.73 -7.76 -30.27
C ASP A 242 7.74 -7.74 -28.74
N GLU A 243 8.17 -8.83 -28.10
CA GLU A 243 8.30 -8.89 -26.64
C GLU A 243 9.42 -7.96 -26.14
N LEU A 244 10.54 -7.88 -26.87
CA LEU A 244 11.62 -6.91 -26.57
C LEU A 244 11.15 -5.46 -26.76
N ILE A 245 10.34 -5.19 -27.79
CA ILE A 245 9.75 -3.86 -27.99
C ILE A 245 8.84 -3.48 -26.82
N VAL A 246 8.05 -4.44 -26.29
CA VAL A 246 7.21 -4.21 -25.12
C VAL A 246 8.05 -3.92 -23.88
N LEU A 247 9.14 -4.66 -23.64
CA LEU A 247 10.03 -4.39 -22.50
C LEU A 247 10.63 -2.98 -22.56
N ASP A 248 11.15 -2.56 -23.71
CA ASP A 248 11.74 -1.23 -23.87
C ASP A 248 10.68 -0.11 -23.79
N ALA A 249 9.48 -0.33 -24.35
CA ALA A 249 8.36 0.61 -24.25
C ALA A 249 7.90 0.82 -22.80
N LEU A 250 7.91 -0.24 -21.98
CA LEU A 250 7.60 -0.15 -20.55
C LEU A 250 8.68 0.64 -19.79
N LYS A 251 9.95 0.50 -20.15
CA LYS A 251 11.01 1.34 -19.58
C LYS A 251 10.89 2.80 -20.01
N HIS A 252 10.59 3.07 -21.28
CA HIS A 252 10.24 4.40 -21.76
C HIS A 252 9.10 5.01 -20.95
N ALA A 253 7.99 4.29 -20.80
CA ALA A 253 6.85 4.76 -20.02
C ALA A 253 7.20 5.00 -18.54
N ALA A 254 8.00 4.12 -17.93
CA ALA A 254 8.47 4.30 -16.55
C ALA A 254 9.33 5.57 -16.38
N ILE A 255 10.24 5.82 -17.31
CA ILE A 255 11.14 7.00 -17.29
C ILE A 255 10.35 8.29 -17.55
N ASP A 256 9.52 8.31 -18.60
CA ASP A 256 8.84 9.52 -19.05
C ASP A 256 7.73 9.97 -18.08
N THR A 257 7.04 9.02 -17.45
CA THR A 257 5.91 9.33 -16.54
C THR A 257 6.31 9.32 -15.06
N GLY A 258 7.40 8.62 -14.72
CA GLY A 258 7.77 8.32 -13.34
C GLY A 258 6.71 7.51 -12.58
N ILE A 259 5.85 6.77 -13.29
CA ILE A 259 4.86 5.83 -12.75
C ILE A 259 5.55 4.47 -12.60
N VAL A 260 5.64 3.98 -11.35
CA VAL A 260 6.43 2.79 -10.99
C VAL A 260 5.81 1.50 -11.53
N GLU A 261 4.51 1.49 -11.80
CA GLU A 261 3.76 0.36 -12.35
C GLU A 261 4.27 -0.06 -13.72
N TYR A 262 4.73 0.88 -14.57
CA TYR A 262 5.37 0.53 -15.85
C TYR A 262 6.68 -0.22 -15.65
N TYR A 263 7.48 0.19 -14.67
CA TYR A 263 8.73 -0.49 -14.33
C TYR A 263 8.50 -1.87 -13.71
N PHE A 264 7.53 -2.01 -12.79
CA PHE A 264 7.16 -3.32 -12.26
C PHE A 264 6.58 -4.25 -13.33
N THR A 265 5.80 -3.70 -14.27
CA THR A 265 5.30 -4.47 -15.42
C THR A 265 6.46 -4.90 -16.32
N TYR A 266 7.47 -4.05 -16.52
CA TYR A 266 8.71 -4.42 -17.22
C TYR A 266 9.41 -5.61 -16.55
N LEU A 267 9.60 -5.57 -15.22
CA LEU A 267 10.20 -6.68 -14.47
C LEU A 267 9.38 -7.98 -14.61
N GLN A 268 8.05 -7.89 -14.45
CA GLN A 268 7.15 -9.04 -14.61
C GLN A 268 7.27 -9.68 -16.00
N ARG A 269 7.19 -8.86 -17.07
CA ARG A 269 7.30 -9.35 -18.45
C ARG A 269 8.67 -9.96 -18.74
N ARG A 270 9.74 -9.40 -18.16
CA ARG A 270 11.09 -9.94 -18.29
C ARG A 270 11.22 -11.30 -17.59
N ASP A 271 10.64 -11.46 -16.41
CA ASP A 271 10.71 -12.71 -15.65
C ASP A 271 9.86 -13.81 -16.31
N GLU A 272 8.70 -13.47 -16.88
CA GLU A 272 7.89 -14.38 -17.73
C GLU A 272 8.68 -14.89 -18.95
N LEU A 273 9.51 -14.04 -19.54
CA LEU A 273 10.40 -14.42 -20.65
C LEU A 273 11.52 -15.35 -20.18
N GLU A 274 12.09 -15.09 -19.01
CA GLU A 274 13.17 -15.89 -18.45
C GLU A 274 12.69 -17.30 -18.06
N ASN A 275 11.51 -17.41 -17.47
CA ASN A 275 10.91 -18.71 -17.11
C ASN A 275 10.55 -19.57 -18.33
N ARG A 276 10.17 -18.94 -19.45
CA ARG A 276 9.98 -19.65 -20.73
C ARG A 276 11.30 -20.13 -21.32
N ARG A 277 12.39 -19.40 -21.09
CA ARG A 277 13.73 -19.67 -21.62
C ARG A 277 14.41 -20.87 -20.95
N THR A 278 14.17 -21.10 -19.66
CA THR A 278 14.84 -22.16 -18.88
C THR A 278 14.15 -23.52 -19.00
N GLY A 279 12.94 -23.61 -19.56
CA GLY A 279 12.23 -24.87 -19.75
C GLY A 279 11.84 -25.59 -18.46
N GLU A 280 12.00 -24.94 -17.30
CA GLU A 280 11.69 -25.50 -16.00
C GLU A 280 10.17 -25.45 -15.74
N GLN A 281 9.51 -26.58 -15.93
CA GLN A 281 8.40 -26.94 -15.05
C GLN A 281 8.97 -27.11 -13.64
N ALA A 282 8.42 -26.37 -12.67
CA ALA A 282 8.85 -26.42 -11.28
C ALA A 282 8.92 -27.87 -10.76
N ALA A 283 10.15 -28.36 -10.52
CA ALA A 283 10.40 -29.62 -9.85
C ALA A 283 10.31 -29.42 -8.31
N PRO A 284 9.79 -30.42 -7.56
CA PRO A 284 9.65 -30.30 -6.11
C PRO A 284 11.02 -30.32 -5.43
N ALA A 285 11.17 -29.49 -4.40
CA ALA A 285 12.36 -29.45 -3.54
C ALA A 285 12.61 -30.85 -2.93
N SER A 286 13.68 -31.50 -3.39
CA SER A 286 14.18 -32.74 -2.82
C SER A 286 14.95 -32.47 -1.53
N ALA A 287 14.81 -33.42 -0.61
CA ALA A 287 15.29 -33.38 0.76
C ALA A 287 16.81 -33.11 0.87
N GLN A 288 17.17 -32.22 1.79
CA GLN A 288 18.55 -32.08 2.29
C GLN A 288 18.74 -32.87 3.60
N PRO A 289 19.97 -33.32 3.90
CA PRO A 289 20.25 -34.43 4.80
C PRO A 289 20.22 -34.02 6.28
N GLN A 290 19.87 -35.00 7.13
CA GLN A 290 19.96 -34.92 8.58
C GLN A 290 21.40 -34.66 9.03
N VAL A 291 21.63 -33.54 9.71
CA VAL A 291 22.85 -33.29 10.49
C VAL A 291 22.53 -33.60 11.94
N HIS A 292 23.25 -34.56 12.51
CA HIS A 292 23.19 -34.92 13.92
C HIS A 292 23.65 -33.76 14.80
N ALA A 293 22.87 -33.46 15.83
CA ALA A 293 23.22 -32.50 16.87
C ALA A 293 24.18 -33.15 17.88
N GLU A 294 25.41 -32.64 17.96
CA GLU A 294 26.27 -32.77 19.14
C GLU A 294 26.30 -31.43 19.88
N SER A 295 26.08 -31.48 21.20
CA SER A 295 26.06 -30.30 22.08
C SER A 295 27.46 -29.72 22.31
N PRO A 296 27.65 -28.38 22.33
CA PRO A 296 28.81 -27.78 22.94
C PRO A 296 28.59 -27.50 24.44
N ALA A 297 29.66 -27.64 25.21
CA ALA A 297 29.76 -27.43 26.66
C ALA A 297 29.55 -25.95 27.08
N PRO A 298 29.19 -25.68 28.36
CA PRO A 298 28.78 -24.35 28.80
C PRO A 298 29.96 -23.39 29.00
N VAL A 299 29.77 -22.16 28.55
CA VAL A 299 30.63 -20.99 28.86
C VAL A 299 30.20 -20.43 30.23
N PRO A 300 31.12 -20.04 31.13
CA PRO A 300 30.76 -19.57 32.46
C PRO A 300 30.07 -18.19 32.43
N ALA A 301 29.04 -18.05 33.27
CA ALA A 301 28.21 -16.86 33.38
C ALA A 301 28.98 -15.65 33.96
N PRO A 302 28.65 -14.41 33.55
CA PRO A 302 29.12 -13.21 34.24
C PRO A 302 28.45 -13.08 35.63
N VAL A 303 29.21 -12.52 36.57
CA VAL A 303 28.81 -12.20 37.95
C VAL A 303 27.58 -11.27 37.95
N PRO A 304 26.55 -11.51 38.78
CA PRO A 304 25.40 -10.61 38.86
C PRO A 304 25.80 -9.32 39.59
N VAL A 305 25.77 -8.20 38.88
CA VAL A 305 25.58 -6.89 39.50
C VAL A 305 24.11 -6.83 39.93
N ALA A 306 23.84 -6.51 41.19
CA ALA A 306 22.48 -6.37 41.68
C ALA A 306 21.76 -5.25 40.90
N GLU A 307 20.82 -5.64 40.03
CA GLU A 307 19.97 -4.68 39.34
C GLU A 307 19.00 -4.02 40.33
N PRO A 308 18.78 -2.69 40.24
CA PRO A 308 17.64 -2.08 40.89
C PRO A 308 16.37 -2.69 40.31
N VAL A 309 15.44 -3.09 41.16
CA VAL A 309 14.14 -3.64 40.76
C VAL A 309 13.40 -2.59 39.93
N ARG A 310 13.40 -2.78 38.61
CA ARG A 310 12.72 -1.94 37.61
C ARG A 310 11.32 -2.51 37.40
N THR A 311 10.31 -1.91 38.02
CA THR A 311 8.92 -2.36 37.88
C THR A 311 8.36 -1.94 36.52
N TRP A 312 7.83 -2.89 35.75
CA TRP A 312 7.02 -2.62 34.56
C TRP A 312 5.75 -1.83 34.95
N PRO A 313 5.29 -0.88 34.12
CA PRO A 313 4.04 -0.16 34.40
C PRO A 313 2.84 -1.12 34.39
N ASP A 314 1.90 -0.91 35.30
CA ASP A 314 0.62 -1.64 35.34
C ASP A 314 -0.29 -1.17 34.18
N LEU A 315 -0.09 -1.77 33.01
CA LEU A 315 -0.90 -1.48 31.82
C LEU A 315 -2.38 -1.84 32.02
N PHE A 316 -2.70 -2.84 32.85
CA PHE A 316 -4.09 -3.17 33.17
C PHE A 316 -4.78 -2.06 33.96
N GLY A 317 -4.08 -1.50 34.95
CA GLY A 317 -4.55 -0.35 35.71
C GLY A 317 -4.83 0.88 34.83
N LEU A 318 -4.05 1.07 33.75
CA LEU A 318 -4.26 2.17 32.81
C LEU A 318 -5.54 2.04 31.99
N ARG A 319 -5.91 0.83 31.53
CA ARG A 319 -7.17 0.60 30.77
C ARG A 319 -8.43 0.91 31.55
N MET A 320 -8.39 0.62 32.85
CA MET A 320 -9.53 0.79 33.74
C MET A 320 -9.60 2.18 34.37
N MET A 321 -8.68 3.07 33.97
CA MET A 321 -8.59 4.41 34.52
C MET A 321 -9.83 5.23 34.13
N PRO A 322 -10.44 5.96 35.08
CA PRO A 322 -11.42 6.97 34.74
C PRO A 322 -10.74 8.10 33.95
N LYS A 323 -11.24 8.38 32.76
CA LYS A 323 -10.74 9.46 31.92
C LYS A 323 -11.17 10.80 32.50
N SER A 324 -10.28 11.79 32.45
CA SER A 324 -10.63 13.15 32.88
C SER A 324 -11.26 13.97 31.75
N GLY A 325 -11.04 13.60 30.49
CA GLY A 325 -11.58 14.31 29.33
C GLY A 325 -11.38 13.59 27.99
N ARG A 326 -11.58 14.33 26.90
CA ARG A 326 -11.49 13.82 25.51
C ARG A 326 -10.09 13.90 24.90
N LEU A 327 -9.15 14.54 25.59
CA LEU A 327 -7.78 14.77 25.13
C LEU A 327 -6.78 13.91 25.89
N ALA A 328 -5.82 13.32 25.17
CA ALA A 328 -4.66 12.66 25.74
C ALA A 328 -3.38 13.38 25.33
N PHE A 329 -2.53 13.69 26.29
CA PHE A 329 -1.18 14.18 26.07
C PHE A 329 -0.18 13.04 26.25
N VAL A 330 0.60 12.77 25.21
CA VAL A 330 1.66 11.75 25.21
C VAL A 330 2.99 12.47 25.13
N LEU A 331 3.60 12.65 26.29
CA LEU A 331 4.81 13.43 26.50
C LEU A 331 6.02 12.51 26.69
N HIS A 332 7.08 12.70 25.91
CA HIS A 332 8.37 12.08 26.14
C HIS A 332 9.36 13.12 26.70
N LEU A 333 9.85 12.87 27.92
CA LEU A 333 10.89 13.65 28.59
C LEU A 333 12.19 12.84 28.60
N GLY A 334 13.25 13.39 28.00
CA GLY A 334 14.57 12.75 27.93
C GLY A 334 15.29 12.76 29.28
N ASP A 335 15.74 13.93 29.74
CA ASP A 335 16.57 14.10 30.95
C ASP A 335 15.85 14.87 32.08
N GLY A 336 14.58 15.23 31.87
CA GLY A 336 13.72 15.94 32.83
C GLY A 336 13.99 17.44 32.97
N ALA A 337 15.05 18.00 32.39
CA ALA A 337 15.35 19.42 32.52
C ALA A 337 14.44 20.33 31.64
N SER A 338 13.68 19.72 30.73
CA SER A 338 12.60 20.35 29.94
C SER A 338 11.30 20.50 30.72
N TRP A 339 11.17 19.81 31.86
CA TRP A 339 9.93 19.75 32.63
C TRP A 339 9.37 21.12 33.03
N PRO A 340 10.15 22.10 33.53
CA PRO A 340 9.58 23.39 33.94
C PRO A 340 8.85 24.11 32.81
N VAL A 341 9.42 24.12 31.60
CA VAL A 341 8.83 24.79 30.42
C VAL A 341 7.58 24.04 29.95
N VAL A 342 7.63 22.71 29.92
CA VAL A 342 6.48 21.88 29.52
C VAL A 342 5.34 21.99 30.54
N LYS A 343 5.66 21.96 31.84
CA LYS A 343 4.70 22.13 32.93
C LYS A 343 3.94 23.45 32.78
N ASP A 344 4.64 24.55 32.55
CA ASP A 344 4.01 25.86 32.39
C ASP A 344 3.06 25.86 31.18
N ALA A 345 3.50 25.33 30.03
CA ALA A 345 2.65 25.23 28.83
C ALA A 345 1.41 24.33 29.02
N LEU A 346 1.50 23.28 29.84
CA LEU A 346 0.37 22.40 30.17
C LEU A 346 -0.55 22.99 31.24
N ALA A 347 -0.03 23.84 32.14
CA ALA A 347 -0.83 24.48 33.19
C ALA A 347 -1.86 25.47 32.62
N ASP A 348 -1.59 26.02 31.44
CA ASP A 348 -2.48 26.94 30.72
C ASP A 348 -3.61 26.23 29.95
N VAL A 349 -3.62 24.90 29.91
CA VAL A 349 -4.65 24.12 29.21
C VAL A 349 -5.94 24.10 30.02
N ALA A 350 -6.95 24.85 29.57
CA ALA A 350 -8.23 25.01 30.27
C ALA A 350 -9.20 23.82 30.13
N VAL A 351 -8.99 22.95 29.14
CA VAL A 351 -9.84 21.77 28.88
C VAL A 351 -9.33 20.54 29.63
N PRO A 352 -10.19 19.68 30.19
CA PRO A 352 -9.74 18.46 30.87
C PRO A 352 -8.96 17.52 29.94
N PHE A 353 -7.83 17.01 30.42
CA PHE A 353 -6.94 16.13 29.66
C PHE A 353 -6.24 15.11 30.56
N ASP A 354 -5.94 13.94 29.98
CA ASP A 354 -5.12 12.92 30.62
C ASP A 354 -3.66 12.99 30.12
N LEU A 355 -2.71 12.92 31.05
CA LEU A 355 -1.27 13.10 30.77
C LEU A 355 -0.51 11.78 30.96
N PHE A 356 0.12 11.32 29.88
CA PHE A 356 1.02 10.18 29.84
C PHE A 356 2.45 10.65 29.61
N VAL A 357 3.36 10.35 30.52
CA VAL A 357 4.75 10.80 30.47
C VAL A 357 5.69 9.61 30.40
N GLY A 358 6.45 9.52 29.32
CA GLY A 358 7.59 8.63 29.19
C GLY A 358 8.84 9.30 29.76
N LEU A 359 9.52 8.61 30.67
CA LEU A 359 10.82 9.01 31.23
C LEU A 359 11.90 8.06 30.73
N SER A 360 13.05 8.59 30.32
CA SER A 360 14.22 7.76 30.03
C SER A 360 14.78 7.13 31.32
N GLN A 361 15.63 6.10 31.19
CA GLN A 361 16.35 5.53 32.34
C GLN A 361 17.33 6.51 32.98
N GLU A 362 17.73 7.56 32.27
CA GLU A 362 18.68 8.57 32.74
C GLU A 362 18.00 9.72 33.49
N ALA A 363 16.67 9.75 33.50
CA ALA A 363 15.90 10.77 34.19
C ALA A 363 16.22 10.79 35.70
N PRO A 364 16.30 11.98 36.33
CA PRO A 364 16.53 12.12 37.76
C PRO A 364 15.53 11.29 38.59
N SER A 365 16.01 10.64 39.64
CA SER A 365 15.21 9.74 40.47
C SER A 365 13.99 10.40 41.15
N ASP A 366 14.03 11.72 41.33
CA ASP A 366 12.97 12.54 41.92
C ASP A 366 11.96 13.07 40.88
N MET A 367 12.22 12.89 39.57
CA MET A 367 11.39 13.43 38.49
C MET A 367 9.93 12.97 38.59
N ALA A 368 9.70 11.71 38.96
CA ALA A 368 8.36 11.18 39.15
C ALA A 368 7.57 11.94 40.22
N ALA A 369 8.22 12.27 41.35
CA ALA A 369 7.60 13.04 42.42
C ALA A 369 7.35 14.50 41.98
N THR A 370 8.28 15.08 41.23
CA THR A 370 8.17 16.45 40.70
C THR A 370 7.00 16.60 39.72
N ILE A 371 6.80 15.62 38.83
CA ILE A 371 5.66 15.60 37.92
C ILE A 371 4.36 15.40 38.71
N ALA A 372 4.31 14.42 39.62
CA ALA A 372 3.13 14.14 40.43
C ALA A 372 2.72 15.32 41.32
N ALA A 373 3.66 16.15 41.76
CA ALA A 373 3.38 17.36 42.53
C ALA A 373 2.62 18.43 41.71
N SER A 374 2.86 18.50 40.39
CA SER A 374 2.18 19.45 39.51
C SER A 374 0.93 18.84 38.86
N PHE A 375 1.00 17.56 38.49
CA PHE A 375 -0.07 16.79 37.87
C PHE A 375 -0.23 15.44 38.58
N PRO A 376 -0.99 15.37 39.69
CA PRO A 376 -1.16 14.14 40.48
C PRO A 376 -1.81 12.99 39.71
N ALA A 377 -2.58 13.32 38.67
CA ALA A 377 -3.22 12.35 37.79
C ALA A 377 -2.33 11.89 36.61
N ALA A 378 -1.11 12.42 36.48
CA ALA A 378 -0.19 12.00 35.43
C ALA A 378 0.16 10.52 35.56
N ARG A 379 0.40 9.88 34.41
CA ARG A 379 0.78 8.47 34.32
C ARG A 379 2.19 8.37 33.77
N LEU A 380 3.08 7.82 34.59
CA LEU A 380 4.50 7.75 34.28
C LEU A 380 4.84 6.35 33.75
N LEU A 381 5.57 6.31 32.64
CA LEU A 381 6.09 5.09 32.04
C LEU A 381 7.62 5.22 31.95
N LEU A 382 8.33 4.28 32.56
CA LEU A 382 9.78 4.19 32.40
C LEU A 382 10.09 3.49 31.08
N LEU A 383 10.80 4.18 30.19
CA LEU A 383 11.15 3.67 28.87
C LEU A 383 12.53 3.03 28.93
N ALA A 384 12.64 1.81 28.40
CA ALA A 384 13.89 1.08 28.43
C ALA A 384 14.89 1.48 27.33
N TYR A 385 14.49 2.31 26.36
CA TYR A 385 15.22 2.52 25.11
C TYR A 385 15.22 4.00 24.67
N GLY A 386 16.37 4.66 24.86
CA GLY A 386 16.81 5.87 24.15
C GLY A 386 15.89 7.11 24.17
N ASP A 387 16.21 8.05 23.28
CA ASP A 387 15.56 9.37 23.12
C ASP A 387 14.33 9.35 22.19
N SER A 388 13.91 8.17 21.70
CA SER A 388 12.74 8.06 20.82
C SER A 388 11.44 8.05 21.61
N ASP A 389 10.46 8.85 21.17
CA ASP A 389 9.12 8.90 21.74
C ASP A 389 8.15 7.84 21.19
N ILE A 390 8.54 7.13 20.13
CA ILE A 390 7.69 6.14 19.45
C ILE A 390 7.42 4.90 20.31
N PRO A 391 8.38 4.35 21.06
CA PRO A 391 8.10 3.25 21.99
C PRO A 391 6.99 3.58 23.00
N LEU A 392 6.98 4.80 23.57
CA LEU A 392 5.91 5.24 24.47
C LEU A 392 4.54 5.21 23.77
N LEU A 393 4.48 5.83 22.59
CA LEU A 393 3.25 5.88 21.78
C LEU A 393 2.74 4.45 21.50
N LEU A 394 3.62 3.55 21.05
CA LEU A 394 3.26 2.17 20.72
C LEU A 394 2.82 1.36 21.93
N THR A 395 3.43 1.55 23.10
CA THR A 395 2.97 0.89 24.33
C THR A 395 1.52 1.25 24.64
N LEU A 396 1.17 2.54 24.56
CA LEU A 396 -0.20 3.01 24.84
C LEU A 396 -1.19 2.61 23.72
N LEU A 397 -0.73 2.54 22.47
CA LEU A 397 -1.53 2.08 21.32
C LEU A 397 -1.83 0.59 21.37
N ASN A 398 -0.82 -0.25 21.58
CA ASN A 398 -0.97 -1.71 21.65
C ASN A 398 -1.89 -2.12 22.81
N ASP A 399 -1.91 -1.31 23.87
CA ASP A 399 -2.81 -1.52 24.99
C ASP A 399 -4.26 -1.11 24.69
N GLY A 400 -4.46 -0.32 23.63
CA GLY A 400 -5.77 0.16 23.19
C GLY A 400 -6.20 1.47 23.84
N LEU A 401 -5.40 1.97 24.79
CA LEU A 401 -5.73 3.12 25.65
C LEU A 401 -5.94 4.41 24.86
N LEU A 402 -5.11 4.68 23.85
CA LEU A 402 -5.21 5.94 23.11
C LEU A 402 -6.42 6.00 22.17
N PHE A 403 -7.00 4.85 21.80
CA PHE A 403 -8.20 4.84 20.95
C PHE A 403 -9.46 5.27 21.68
N GLU A 404 -9.39 5.41 23.00
CA GLU A 404 -10.47 5.81 23.88
C GLU A 404 -10.62 7.34 24.02
N TYR A 405 -9.72 8.10 23.40
CA TYR A 405 -9.75 9.56 23.32
C TYR A 405 -10.22 10.03 21.94
N ASP A 406 -10.55 11.31 21.82
CA ASP A 406 -10.90 11.90 20.53
C ASP A 406 -9.68 12.46 19.81
N LEU A 407 -8.75 13.03 20.57
CA LEU A 407 -7.52 13.65 20.08
C LEU A 407 -6.34 13.31 20.99
N ILE A 408 -5.20 13.11 20.36
CA ILE A 408 -3.91 12.91 21.01
C ILE A 408 -3.04 14.12 20.67
N CYS A 409 -2.37 14.69 21.67
CA CYS A 409 -1.23 15.59 21.48
C CYS A 409 0.05 14.81 21.79
N LYS A 410 0.91 14.60 20.78
CA LYS A 410 2.23 14.00 20.98
C LYS A 410 3.24 15.12 21.19
N VAL A 411 4.05 15.01 22.23
CA VAL A 411 5.08 15.99 22.59
C VAL A 411 6.42 15.30 22.83
N ARG A 412 7.45 15.67 22.06
CA ARG A 412 8.84 15.26 22.24
C ARG A 412 9.68 16.43 22.74
N ALA A 413 9.95 16.46 24.05
CA ALA A 413 10.73 17.53 24.65
C ALA A 413 12.25 17.26 24.62
N ALA A 414 12.65 15.99 24.57
CA ALA A 414 14.05 15.55 24.63
C ALA A 414 14.93 16.20 23.53
N ASP A 415 14.53 16.10 22.26
CA ASP A 415 15.30 16.59 21.11
C ASP A 415 15.45 18.12 21.09
N ILE A 416 14.44 18.86 21.58
CA ILE A 416 14.48 20.33 21.54
C ILE A 416 15.49 20.88 22.56
N GLN A 417 15.66 20.19 23.69
CA GLN A 417 16.56 20.63 24.74
C GLN A 417 18.03 20.31 24.46
N ALA A 418 18.34 19.33 23.61
CA ALA A 418 19.70 19.13 23.11
C ALA A 418 20.27 20.40 22.42
N ALA A 419 19.40 21.30 21.94
CA ALA A 419 19.76 22.64 21.44
C ALA A 419 20.04 23.69 22.55
N GLN A 420 19.98 23.30 23.84
CA GLN A 420 20.31 24.06 25.05
C GLN A 420 19.63 25.43 25.26
N SER A 421 18.37 25.62 24.84
CA SER A 421 17.63 26.87 25.10
C SER A 421 16.17 26.64 25.52
N PRO A 422 15.79 27.00 26.77
CA PRO A 422 14.38 26.99 27.23
C PRO A 422 13.44 27.82 26.35
N ASP A 423 13.95 28.89 25.73
CA ASP A 423 13.15 29.75 24.85
C ASP A 423 12.84 29.07 23.51
N VAL A 424 13.75 28.25 22.99
CA VAL A 424 13.52 27.44 21.79
C VAL A 424 12.45 26.37 22.06
N LEU A 425 12.52 25.70 23.22
CA LEU A 425 11.49 24.77 23.66
C LEU A 425 10.12 25.45 23.80
N ARG A 426 10.07 26.62 24.45
CA ARG A 426 8.81 27.38 24.59
C ARG A 426 8.24 27.78 23.24
N ALA A 427 9.06 28.28 22.32
CA ALA A 427 8.63 28.65 20.98
C ALA A 427 8.12 27.44 20.18
N ALA A 428 8.75 26.27 20.31
CA ALA A 428 8.31 25.04 19.65
C ALA A 428 6.96 24.54 20.21
N LEU A 429 6.77 24.58 21.52
CA LEU A 429 5.48 24.26 22.16
C LEU A 429 4.38 25.21 21.69
N GLN A 430 4.65 26.51 21.67
CA GLN A 430 3.71 27.53 21.19
C GLN A 430 3.36 27.35 19.71
N ALA A 431 4.35 27.07 18.87
CA ALA A 431 4.13 26.77 17.45
C ALA A 431 3.30 25.49 17.23
N GLY A 432 3.35 24.54 18.16
CA GLY A 432 2.51 23.34 18.20
C GLY A 432 1.15 23.53 18.88
N GLY A 433 0.83 24.74 19.35
CA GLY A 433 -0.45 25.08 19.96
C GLY A 433 -0.52 24.89 21.48
N LEU A 434 0.60 24.84 22.19
CA LEU A 434 0.67 24.74 23.65
C LEU A 434 1.28 26.01 24.27
N GLY A 435 0.63 26.58 25.30
CA GLY A 435 1.07 27.84 25.91
C GLY A 435 0.93 29.06 25.00
N ALA A 436 0.08 28.97 23.96
CA ALA A 436 -0.28 30.07 23.07
C ALA A 436 -1.79 30.31 23.11
N ASP A 437 -2.20 31.56 23.37
CA ASP A 437 -3.60 31.93 23.57
C ASP A 437 -4.47 31.56 22.34
N GLY A 438 -5.55 30.79 22.56
CA GLY A 438 -6.54 30.45 21.55
C GLY A 438 -6.13 29.36 20.54
N ALA A 439 -4.87 28.92 20.54
CA ALA A 439 -4.38 27.95 19.56
C ALA A 439 -4.99 26.55 19.77
N LEU A 440 -5.11 26.11 21.02
CA LEU A 440 -5.71 24.82 21.36
C LEU A 440 -7.19 24.78 20.96
N GLU A 441 -7.95 25.83 21.27
CA GLU A 441 -9.36 25.95 20.92
C GLU A 441 -9.54 25.91 19.40
N LYS A 442 -8.65 26.58 18.66
CA LYS A 442 -8.63 26.53 17.18
C LYS A 442 -8.39 25.10 16.67
N ILE A 443 -7.43 24.37 17.24
CA ILE A 443 -7.13 22.98 16.86
C ILE A 443 -8.33 22.07 17.13
N VAL A 444 -8.88 22.11 18.35
CA VAL A 444 -10.03 21.29 18.74
C VAL A 444 -11.24 21.62 17.86
N HIS A 445 -11.51 22.90 17.60
CA HIS A 445 -12.59 23.33 16.72
C HIS A 445 -12.40 22.81 15.29
N ALA A 446 -11.19 22.89 14.74
CA ALA A 446 -10.90 22.39 13.39
C ALA A 446 -11.15 20.87 13.28
N PHE A 447 -10.75 20.08 14.27
CA PHE A 447 -11.07 18.66 14.32
C PHE A 447 -12.58 18.42 14.50
N ASP A 448 -13.29 19.22 15.30
CA ASP A 448 -14.73 19.04 15.48
C ASP A 448 -15.57 19.44 14.26
N ALA A 449 -15.05 20.35 13.43
CA ALA A 449 -15.70 20.82 12.22
C ALA A 449 -15.43 19.93 11.01
N ASP A 450 -14.26 19.28 10.96
CA ASP A 450 -13.81 18.56 9.78
C ASP A 450 -13.45 17.08 10.05
N PRO A 451 -14.28 16.12 9.59
CA PRO A 451 -13.99 14.71 9.77
C PRO A 451 -12.79 14.20 8.96
N ASP A 452 -12.36 14.94 7.93
CA ASP A 452 -11.23 14.62 7.05
C ASP A 452 -9.92 15.25 7.52
N LEU A 453 -9.92 16.11 8.54
CA LEU A 453 -8.70 16.52 9.24
C LEU A 453 -8.20 15.39 10.14
N GLY A 454 -7.05 14.81 9.81
CA GLY A 454 -6.47 13.68 10.54
C GLY A 454 -5.36 14.09 11.51
N ILE A 455 -4.50 15.03 11.09
CA ILE A 455 -3.33 15.46 11.85
C ILE A 455 -3.11 16.97 11.68
N VAL A 456 -2.73 17.64 12.77
CA VAL A 456 -2.27 19.04 12.77
C VAL A 456 -0.85 19.10 13.29
N VAL A 457 0.05 19.72 12.52
CA VAL A 457 1.46 19.90 12.87
C VAL A 457 1.82 21.37 13.09
N ALA A 458 2.95 21.62 13.75
CA ALA A 458 3.53 22.96 13.79
C ALA A 458 3.93 23.46 12.38
N PRO A 459 4.03 24.79 12.16
CA PRO A 459 4.52 25.35 10.89
C PRO A 459 5.85 24.71 10.46
N GLY A 460 5.97 24.35 9.17
CA GLY A 460 7.20 23.75 8.62
C GLY A 460 7.44 22.27 8.96
N HIS A 461 6.50 21.60 9.63
CA HIS A 461 6.63 20.19 10.05
C HIS A 461 5.69 19.24 9.30
N LYS A 462 5.22 19.64 8.13
CA LYS A 462 4.49 18.80 7.18
C LYS A 462 5.48 18.42 6.07
N TYR A 463 5.97 17.19 6.09
CA TYR A 463 6.99 16.73 5.15
C TYR A 463 6.37 15.91 4.02
N GLY A 464 6.85 16.11 2.79
CA GLY A 464 6.43 15.43 1.56
C GLY A 464 7.36 14.29 1.13
N ASP A 465 7.09 13.71 -0.03
CA ASP A 465 7.85 12.58 -0.62
C ASP A 465 9.21 13.00 -1.24
N GLN A 466 9.32 14.27 -1.66
CA GLN A 466 10.54 14.87 -2.22
C GLN A 466 11.52 15.38 -1.14
N ASP A 467 11.11 15.39 0.12
CA ASP A 467 11.99 15.86 1.20
C ASP A 467 13.06 14.82 1.50
N ALA A 468 14.28 15.28 1.82
CA ALA A 468 15.46 14.45 2.13
C ALA A 468 15.25 13.48 3.33
N HIS A 469 14.10 13.53 3.99
CA HIS A 469 13.73 12.76 5.17
C HIS A 469 13.30 11.31 4.89
N TRP A 470 13.21 10.88 3.63
CA TRP A 470 12.84 9.48 3.29
C TRP A 470 14.02 8.51 3.22
N GLY A 471 15.19 8.96 2.75
CA GLY A 471 16.49 8.27 2.76
C GLY A 471 16.49 6.73 2.87
N GLU A 472 17.28 6.21 3.80
CA GLU A 472 17.42 4.78 4.11
C GLU A 472 16.18 4.21 4.83
N VAL A 473 15.41 5.07 5.51
CA VAL A 473 14.21 4.72 6.28
C VAL A 473 13.12 4.11 5.39
N ARG A 474 13.10 4.48 4.09
CA ARG A 474 12.11 4.03 3.12
C ARG A 474 11.97 2.50 3.04
N GLN A 475 13.07 1.75 3.08
CA GLN A 475 13.03 0.29 3.04
C GLN A 475 12.32 -0.27 4.27
N ARG A 476 12.59 0.30 5.46
CA ARG A 476 11.95 -0.09 6.71
C ARG A 476 10.46 0.27 6.71
N VAL A 477 10.09 1.42 6.14
CA VAL A 477 8.67 1.80 5.95
C VAL A 477 7.93 0.78 5.12
N PHE A 478 8.47 0.36 3.96
CA PHE A 478 7.80 -0.65 3.14
C PHE A 478 7.75 -2.02 3.81
N SER A 479 8.84 -2.44 4.46
CA SER A 479 8.90 -3.71 5.19
C SER A 479 7.84 -3.78 6.30
N LEU A 480 7.70 -2.71 7.09
CA LEU A 480 6.68 -2.64 8.13
C LEU A 480 5.28 -2.45 7.54
N GLY A 481 5.13 -1.53 6.58
CA GLY A 481 3.87 -1.20 5.94
C GLY A 481 3.20 -2.40 5.26
N ALA A 482 3.97 -3.26 4.58
CA ALA A 482 3.48 -4.47 3.94
C ALA A 482 2.78 -5.44 4.93
N ARG A 483 3.18 -5.46 6.21
CA ARG A 483 2.55 -6.30 7.24
C ARG A 483 1.11 -5.87 7.56
N VAL A 484 0.76 -4.62 7.28
CA VAL A 484 -0.53 -4.00 7.63
C VAL A 484 -1.24 -3.37 6.43
N GLY A 485 -0.83 -3.72 5.20
CA GLY A 485 -1.44 -3.21 3.98
C GLY A 485 -1.19 -1.74 3.70
N LEU A 486 -0.09 -1.17 4.21
CA LEU A 486 0.39 0.20 3.93
C LEU A 486 1.66 0.14 3.05
N ASP A 487 1.60 -0.62 1.97
CA ASP A 487 2.71 -0.92 1.06
C ASP A 487 2.81 0.04 -0.14
N ARG A 488 1.87 1.00 -0.28
CA ARG A 488 1.85 1.97 -1.37
C ARG A 488 2.14 3.38 -0.89
N MET A 489 3.08 4.03 -1.57
CA MET A 489 3.36 5.46 -1.43
C MET A 489 2.95 6.19 -2.72
N SER A 490 2.40 7.39 -2.57
CA SER A 490 2.10 8.30 -3.68
C SER A 490 3.07 9.48 -3.66
N LYS A 491 3.21 10.19 -4.80
CA LYS A 491 3.99 11.44 -4.87
C LYS A 491 3.41 12.59 -4.02
N THR A 492 2.23 12.40 -3.44
CA THR A 492 1.58 13.36 -2.53
C THR A 492 1.54 12.84 -1.09
N SER A 493 2.23 11.74 -0.80
CA SER A 493 2.31 11.19 0.54
C SER A 493 3.04 12.18 1.45
N VAL A 494 2.35 12.59 2.50
CA VAL A 494 2.87 13.49 3.54
C VAL A 494 2.89 12.78 4.87
N PHE A 495 3.80 13.18 5.76
CA PHE A 495 3.87 12.66 7.12
C PHE A 495 4.12 13.79 8.13
N PRO A 496 3.69 13.60 9.39
CA PRO A 496 3.93 14.59 10.42
C PRO A 496 5.36 14.50 10.92
N GLY A 497 5.96 15.66 11.14
CA GLY A 497 7.22 15.80 11.83
C GLY A 497 7.15 16.72 13.02
N GLY A 498 8.32 16.98 13.58
CA GLY A 498 8.48 17.97 14.64
C GLY A 498 8.14 17.47 16.04
N PRO A 499 8.39 18.33 17.03
CA PRO A 499 8.30 17.95 18.43
C PRO A 499 6.87 17.98 18.98
N VAL A 500 5.93 18.62 18.30
CA VAL A 500 4.53 18.70 18.73
C VAL A 500 3.60 18.53 17.54
N TYR A 501 2.69 17.57 17.63
CA TYR A 501 1.58 17.46 16.70
C TYR A 501 0.36 16.78 17.33
N TRP A 502 -0.80 17.10 16.75
CA TRP A 502 -2.10 16.62 17.17
C TRP A 502 -2.65 15.65 16.15
N LEU A 503 -3.27 14.57 16.61
CA LEU A 503 -3.82 13.57 15.70
C LEU A 503 -5.06 12.89 16.25
N ARG A 504 -5.92 12.46 15.31
CA ARG A 504 -6.97 11.50 15.62
C ARG A 504 -6.35 10.13 15.92
N PRO A 505 -6.88 9.37 16.89
CA PRO A 505 -6.40 8.01 17.14
C PRO A 505 -6.68 7.02 16.00
N PHE A 506 -7.78 7.20 15.25
CA PHE A 506 -8.25 6.21 14.26
C PHE A 506 -7.18 5.73 13.26
N PRO A 507 -6.40 6.59 12.57
CA PRO A 507 -5.34 6.14 11.67
C PRO A 507 -4.28 5.25 12.33
N LEU A 508 -4.10 5.36 13.65
CA LEU A 508 -3.14 4.57 14.42
C LEU A 508 -3.59 3.11 14.61
N ARG A 509 -4.83 2.74 14.25
CA ARG A 509 -5.29 1.33 14.28
C ARG A 509 -4.42 0.44 13.39
N SER A 510 -4.04 0.93 12.22
CA SER A 510 -3.12 0.20 11.32
C SER A 510 -1.71 0.08 11.92
N ILE A 511 -1.27 1.08 12.68
CA ILE A 511 0.04 1.07 13.33
C ILE A 511 0.06 0.07 14.50
N ALA A 512 -0.96 0.07 15.35
CA ALA A 512 -1.10 -0.88 16.45
C ALA A 512 -1.15 -2.34 15.96
N ALA A 513 -1.72 -2.59 14.78
CA ALA A 513 -1.76 -3.91 14.18
C ALA A 513 -0.39 -4.49 13.81
N LEU A 514 0.66 -3.65 13.71
CA LEU A 514 2.04 -4.13 13.56
C LEU A 514 2.49 -4.94 14.77
N LYS A 515 1.90 -4.69 15.95
CA LYS A 515 2.26 -5.32 17.24
C LYS A 515 3.76 -5.21 17.51
N LEU A 516 4.33 -4.04 17.20
CA LEU A 516 5.74 -3.76 17.47
C LEU A 516 5.97 -3.77 18.98
N THR A 517 7.08 -4.36 19.36
CA THR A 517 7.56 -4.50 20.73
C THR A 517 8.85 -3.71 20.90
N PRO A 518 9.35 -3.51 22.13
CA PRO A 518 10.62 -2.83 22.32
C PRO A 518 11.81 -3.51 21.60
N ALA A 519 11.76 -4.82 21.35
CA ALA A 519 12.78 -5.54 20.59
C ALA A 519 12.89 -5.07 19.13
N ASP A 520 11.83 -4.54 18.54
CA ASP A 520 11.83 -4.00 17.17
C ASP A 520 12.61 -2.68 17.04
N PHE A 521 13.05 -2.11 18.16
CA PHE A 521 13.83 -0.87 18.27
C PHE A 521 15.28 -1.13 18.70
N ASP A 522 15.65 -2.37 19.03
CA ASP A 522 16.99 -2.70 19.53
C ASP A 522 17.98 -2.84 18.35
N PRO A 523 18.93 -1.91 18.17
CA PRO A 523 19.91 -1.97 17.10
C PRO A 523 20.88 -3.15 17.22
N ALA A 524 21.04 -3.73 18.42
CA ALA A 524 21.88 -4.91 18.63
C ALA A 524 21.26 -6.17 18.02
N LEU A 525 19.93 -6.22 17.87
CA LEU A 525 19.24 -7.34 17.23
C LEU A 525 19.21 -7.22 15.70
N SER A 526 19.17 -6.00 15.16
CA SER A 526 19.26 -5.75 13.71
C SER A 526 19.60 -4.28 13.44
N PRO A 527 20.51 -3.97 12.50
CA PRO A 527 20.79 -2.58 12.11
C PRO A 527 19.54 -1.82 11.64
N GLN A 528 18.56 -2.51 11.05
CA GLN A 528 17.30 -1.90 10.61
C GLN A 528 16.42 -1.41 11.77
N ASN A 529 16.59 -1.95 12.98
CA ASN A 529 15.79 -1.58 14.14
C ASN A 529 16.07 -0.15 14.60
N ALA A 530 17.28 0.38 14.32
CA ALA A 530 17.62 1.78 14.60
C ALA A 530 16.68 2.78 13.90
N MET A 531 16.12 2.39 12.75
CA MET A 531 15.24 3.24 11.94
C MET A 531 13.74 2.99 12.20
N THR A 532 13.38 2.07 13.10
CA THR A 532 11.97 1.69 13.33
C THR A 532 11.13 2.89 13.78
N GLY A 533 11.64 3.75 14.67
CA GLY A 533 10.93 4.93 15.14
C GLY A 533 10.57 5.87 14.00
N GLU A 534 11.56 6.23 13.20
CA GLU A 534 11.36 7.06 12.01
C GLU A 534 10.39 6.42 11.02
N ALA A 535 10.52 5.12 10.76
CA ALA A 535 9.64 4.40 9.86
C ALA A 535 8.18 4.44 10.33
N VAL A 536 7.93 4.32 11.65
CA VAL A 536 6.60 4.44 12.23
C VAL A 536 6.02 5.84 12.04
N GLU A 537 6.80 6.92 12.19
CA GLU A 537 6.31 8.28 11.92
C GLU A 537 5.85 8.46 10.47
N ARG A 538 6.60 7.93 9.50
CA ARG A 538 6.20 7.94 8.08
C ARG A 538 4.93 7.12 7.87
N LEU A 539 4.82 5.96 8.52
CA LEU A 539 3.62 5.11 8.45
C LEU A 539 2.38 5.79 9.05
N ILE A 540 2.51 6.61 10.09
CA ILE A 540 1.40 7.42 10.63
C ILE A 540 0.85 8.35 9.53
N GLY A 541 1.74 9.01 8.79
CA GLY A 541 1.37 9.83 7.63
C GLY A 541 0.68 9.04 6.53
N LEU A 542 1.25 7.88 6.17
CA LEU A 542 0.66 6.98 5.15
C LEU A 542 -0.71 6.46 5.58
N ALA A 543 -0.90 6.05 6.83
CA ALA A 543 -2.18 5.60 7.36
C ALA A 543 -3.24 6.72 7.34
N CYS A 544 -2.83 7.97 7.63
CA CYS A 544 -3.69 9.14 7.52
C CYS A 544 -4.14 9.39 6.07
N GLY A 545 -3.20 9.37 5.11
CA GLY A 545 -3.52 9.55 3.70
C GLY A 545 -4.37 8.42 3.12
N ASP A 546 -4.08 7.17 3.49
CA ASP A 546 -4.82 5.98 3.05
C ASP A 546 -6.27 5.99 3.58
N ALA A 547 -6.49 6.62 4.74
CA ALA A 547 -7.81 6.89 5.30
C ALA A 547 -8.59 8.00 4.57
N TYR A 548 -8.01 8.67 3.56
CA TYR A 548 -8.54 9.88 2.94
C TYR A 548 -8.67 11.03 3.95
N MET A 549 -7.71 11.14 4.87
CA MET A 549 -7.56 12.28 5.77
C MET A 549 -6.37 13.14 5.35
N ARG A 550 -6.39 14.40 5.76
CA ARG A 550 -5.31 15.37 5.51
C ARG A 550 -4.48 15.65 6.75
N ILE A 551 -3.27 16.13 6.49
CA ILE A 551 -2.34 16.69 7.46
C ILE A 551 -2.22 18.17 7.15
N ASP A 552 -2.52 19.05 8.10
CA ASP A 552 -2.41 20.50 7.92
C ASP A 552 -1.46 21.11 8.97
N ALA A 553 -0.87 22.27 8.65
CA ALA A 553 -0.13 23.04 9.65
C ALA A 553 -1.09 23.97 10.42
N LEU A 554 -0.79 24.25 11.68
CA LEU A 554 -1.61 25.12 12.54
C LEU A 554 -2.00 26.48 11.91
N PRO A 555 -1.10 27.20 11.21
CA PRO A 555 -1.47 28.46 10.56
C PRO A 555 -2.48 28.31 9.42
N ASP A 556 -2.49 27.14 8.77
CA ASP A 556 -3.37 26.85 7.63
C ASP A 556 -4.79 26.48 8.07
N LEU A 557 -5.01 26.29 9.38
CA LEU A 557 -6.34 26.03 9.91
C LEU A 557 -7.23 27.27 9.79
N PRO A 558 -8.53 27.09 9.46
CA PRO A 558 -9.47 28.20 9.42
C PRO A 558 -9.59 28.90 10.79
N GLU A 559 -9.83 30.21 10.77
CA GLU A 559 -10.11 31.02 11.98
C GLU A 559 -11.31 30.45 12.75
N ALA A 560 -11.26 30.50 14.08
CA ALA A 560 -12.37 30.04 14.91
C ALA A 560 -13.61 30.92 14.64
N GLY A 561 -14.63 30.33 14.00
CA GLY A 561 -15.86 31.05 13.61
C GLY A 561 -15.92 31.46 12.13
N ALA A 562 -14.86 31.25 11.34
CA ALA A 562 -14.98 31.25 9.89
C ALA A 562 -15.76 30.00 9.49
N SER A 563 -17.00 30.18 9.01
CA SER A 563 -17.74 29.09 8.40
C SER A 563 -16.86 28.52 7.28
N PRO A 564 -16.64 27.20 7.20
CA PRO A 564 -15.79 26.63 6.16
C PRO A 564 -16.38 27.02 4.80
N GLU A 565 -15.75 27.99 4.12
CA GLU A 565 -16.06 28.31 2.74
C GLU A 565 -15.83 27.03 1.94
N ALA A 566 -16.94 26.46 1.46
CA ALA A 566 -17.08 25.20 0.72
C ALA A 566 -17.28 23.87 1.49
N ALA A 567 -17.81 23.88 2.71
CA ALA A 567 -18.73 22.79 3.10
C ALA A 567 -20.15 23.26 2.77
N PRO A 568 -20.91 22.60 1.88
CA PRO A 568 -22.24 23.09 1.54
C PRO A 568 -23.07 23.11 2.81
N ALA A 569 -23.41 24.32 3.25
CA ALA A 569 -24.49 24.62 4.19
C ALA A 569 -25.81 24.13 3.57
N ARG A 570 -26.01 22.82 3.58
CA ARG A 570 -27.20 22.09 3.10
C ARG A 570 -27.58 20.93 4.03
N ALA A 571 -26.84 20.73 5.12
CA ALA A 571 -27.02 19.61 6.04
C ALA A 571 -28.28 19.67 6.92
N ALA A 572 -29.04 20.78 6.91
CA ALA A 572 -30.24 20.89 7.74
C ALA A 572 -31.51 20.25 7.13
N GLU A 573 -31.53 19.98 5.81
CA GLU A 573 -32.74 19.44 5.14
C GLU A 573 -32.53 18.15 4.33
N ALA A 574 -31.28 17.72 4.10
CA ALA A 574 -31.03 16.44 3.43
C ALA A 574 -31.21 15.27 4.42
N PRO A 575 -31.96 14.20 4.08
CA PRO A 575 -32.08 13.03 4.95
C PRO A 575 -30.70 12.43 5.22
N ALA A 576 -30.43 12.13 6.50
CA ALA A 576 -29.17 11.54 6.93
C ALA A 576 -28.96 10.17 6.25
N LEU A 577 -27.78 9.97 5.66
CA LEU A 577 -27.37 8.70 5.07
C LEU A 577 -27.40 7.60 6.14
N GLN A 578 -28.09 6.50 5.86
CA GLN A 578 -28.24 5.37 6.77
C GLN A 578 -27.37 4.20 6.31
N THR A 579 -26.59 3.64 7.22
CA THR A 579 -25.75 2.47 6.92
C THR A 579 -26.41 1.18 7.39
N ILE A 580 -26.45 0.18 6.51
CA ILE A 580 -27.15 -1.08 6.74
C ILE A 580 -26.14 -2.23 6.66
N ALA A 581 -25.89 -2.92 7.76
CA ALA A 581 -24.92 -4.02 7.78
C ALA A 581 -25.62 -5.37 7.56
N TYR A 582 -25.12 -6.18 6.62
CA TYR A 582 -25.57 -7.58 6.48
C TYR A 582 -25.25 -8.36 7.75
N TYR A 583 -26.17 -9.22 8.18
CA TYR A 583 -26.07 -9.92 9.45
C TYR A 583 -26.27 -11.42 9.23
N LEU A 584 -25.23 -12.20 9.52
CA LEU A 584 -25.24 -13.65 9.47
C LEU A 584 -25.82 -14.21 10.78
N PRO A 585 -26.97 -14.90 10.75
CA PRO A 585 -27.54 -15.52 11.95
C PRO A 585 -26.83 -16.80 12.38
N GLN A 586 -25.82 -17.26 11.63
CA GLN A 586 -25.02 -18.44 11.95
C GLN A 586 -23.90 -18.06 12.92
N PHE A 587 -24.06 -18.37 14.21
CA PHE A 587 -23.00 -18.54 15.22
C PHE A 587 -23.63 -19.30 16.41
N HIS A 588 -24.35 -20.37 16.10
CA HIS A 588 -25.00 -21.24 17.06
C HIS A 588 -25.20 -22.61 16.39
N PRO A 589 -25.16 -23.72 17.16
CA PRO A 589 -25.41 -25.04 16.62
C PRO A 589 -26.89 -25.19 16.22
N THR A 590 -27.12 -25.94 15.15
CA THR A 590 -28.46 -26.34 14.67
C THR A 590 -28.45 -27.81 14.31
N GLU A 591 -29.61 -28.45 14.29
CA GLU A 591 -29.72 -29.88 13.95
C GLU A 591 -29.24 -30.15 12.52
N GLU A 592 -29.55 -29.25 11.59
CA GLU A 592 -29.11 -29.33 10.20
C GLU A 592 -27.58 -29.25 10.09
N ASN A 593 -26.98 -28.23 10.73
CA ASN A 593 -25.54 -28.02 10.69
C ASN A 593 -24.78 -29.17 11.36
N ASP A 594 -25.29 -29.68 12.48
CA ASP A 594 -24.70 -30.81 13.18
C ASP A 594 -24.70 -32.07 12.32
N LYS A 595 -25.77 -32.30 11.56
CA LYS A 595 -25.88 -33.41 10.60
C LYS A 595 -24.93 -33.25 9.42
N TRP A 596 -24.70 -32.02 8.95
CA TRP A 596 -23.92 -31.77 7.74
C TRP A 596 -22.42 -31.62 7.99
N TRP A 597 -22.03 -31.07 9.14
CA TRP A 597 -20.67 -30.63 9.41
C TRP A 597 -20.09 -31.14 10.73
N GLY A 598 -20.87 -31.89 11.51
CA GLY A 598 -20.46 -32.50 12.77
C GLY A 598 -21.04 -31.78 13.98
N GLN A 599 -21.17 -32.52 15.09
CA GLN A 599 -21.82 -32.07 16.30
C GLN A 599 -21.22 -30.77 16.86
N GLY A 600 -22.08 -29.78 17.12
CA GLY A 600 -21.70 -28.49 17.70
C GLY A 600 -21.13 -27.51 16.68
N PHE A 601 -21.35 -27.71 15.37
CA PHE A 601 -20.74 -26.85 14.36
C PHE A 601 -21.25 -25.40 14.43
N THR A 602 -20.31 -24.46 14.37
CA THR A 602 -20.55 -23.03 14.11
C THR A 602 -19.45 -22.51 13.19
N GLU A 603 -19.63 -21.33 12.60
CA GLU A 603 -18.58 -20.72 11.77
C GLU A 603 -17.27 -20.50 12.55
N TRP A 604 -17.30 -20.42 13.88
CA TRP A 604 -16.08 -20.37 14.71
C TRP A 604 -15.15 -21.55 14.49
N THR A 605 -15.69 -22.73 14.17
CA THR A 605 -14.89 -23.93 13.83
C THR A 605 -14.03 -23.68 12.60
N ASN A 606 -14.54 -22.96 11.59
CA ASN A 606 -13.79 -22.62 10.38
C ASN A 606 -12.78 -21.52 10.67
N VAL A 607 -13.21 -20.46 11.36
CA VAL A 607 -12.37 -19.29 11.70
C VAL A 607 -11.12 -19.71 12.48
N THR A 608 -11.27 -20.56 13.51
CA THR A 608 -10.15 -21.00 14.36
C THR A 608 -9.19 -21.96 13.66
N ARG A 609 -9.63 -22.65 12.60
CA ARG A 609 -8.80 -23.56 11.79
C ARG A 609 -8.04 -22.87 10.66
N ALA A 610 -8.41 -21.62 10.33
CA ALA A 610 -7.75 -20.87 9.28
C ALA A 610 -6.26 -20.65 9.60
N LYS A 611 -5.43 -20.59 8.56
CA LYS A 611 -3.98 -20.36 8.66
C LYS A 611 -3.53 -19.39 7.56
N PRO A 612 -2.44 -18.64 7.75
CA PRO A 612 -1.83 -17.88 6.67
C PRO A 612 -1.49 -18.79 5.50
N MET A 613 -1.89 -18.40 4.29
CA MET A 613 -1.55 -19.08 3.04
C MET A 613 -0.39 -18.40 2.28
N PHE A 614 0.04 -17.22 2.71
CA PHE A 614 1.14 -16.44 2.12
C PHE A 614 1.68 -15.44 3.15
N GLN A 615 2.84 -14.81 2.87
CA GLN A 615 3.46 -13.84 3.76
C GLN A 615 2.51 -12.68 4.06
N HIS A 616 2.42 -12.27 5.33
CA HIS A 616 1.53 -11.20 5.81
C HIS A 616 0.02 -11.45 5.58
N HIS A 617 -0.39 -12.68 5.27
CA HIS A 617 -1.79 -13.05 5.21
C HIS A 617 -2.42 -13.03 6.63
N ARG A 618 -3.38 -12.14 6.85
CA ARG A 618 -4.16 -12.04 8.10
C ARG A 618 -5.13 -13.22 8.29
N GLN A 619 -4.60 -14.37 8.69
CA GLN A 619 -5.35 -15.53 9.15
C GLN A 619 -4.60 -16.23 10.30
N PRO A 620 -5.29 -16.85 11.28
CA PRO A 620 -6.73 -16.73 11.53
C PRO A 620 -7.12 -15.33 12.02
N ARG A 621 -8.30 -14.85 11.62
CA ARG A 621 -8.88 -13.59 12.13
C ARG A 621 -9.80 -13.88 13.31
N LEU A 622 -9.39 -13.47 14.50
CA LEU A 622 -10.06 -13.86 15.75
C LEU A 622 -10.80 -12.67 16.39
N PRO A 623 -11.96 -12.92 17.02
CA PRO A 623 -12.73 -11.87 17.69
C PRO A 623 -12.00 -11.30 18.91
N ALA A 624 -12.25 -10.02 19.19
CA ALA A 624 -11.80 -9.32 20.40
C ALA A 624 -12.96 -9.18 21.40
N ASP A 625 -13.59 -8.00 21.48
CA ASP A 625 -14.52 -7.59 22.54
C ASP A 625 -15.70 -8.54 22.79
N LEU A 626 -16.23 -9.16 21.74
CA LEU A 626 -17.42 -10.03 21.81
C LEU A 626 -17.07 -11.51 22.02
N GLY A 627 -15.82 -11.91 21.83
CA GLY A 627 -15.37 -13.30 21.91
C GLY A 627 -16.04 -14.24 20.91
N PHE A 628 -15.87 -15.54 21.12
CA PHE A 628 -16.53 -16.60 20.33
C PHE A 628 -17.97 -16.79 20.84
N TYR A 629 -18.84 -15.85 20.50
CA TYR A 629 -20.19 -15.78 21.05
C TYR A 629 -21.16 -16.83 20.47
N ASP A 630 -22.30 -17.00 21.15
CA ASP A 630 -23.46 -17.76 20.69
C ASP A 630 -24.67 -16.83 20.49
N LEU A 631 -25.24 -16.81 19.28
CA LEU A 631 -26.35 -15.89 18.94
C LEU A 631 -27.69 -16.22 19.59
N ARG A 632 -27.80 -17.32 20.33
CA ARG A 632 -28.95 -17.63 21.20
C ARG A 632 -28.96 -16.79 22.47
N LEU A 633 -27.82 -16.22 22.85
CA LEU A 633 -27.71 -15.41 24.05
C LEU A 633 -28.21 -13.98 23.78
N PRO A 634 -29.22 -13.48 24.52
CA PRO A 634 -29.74 -12.14 24.31
C PRO A 634 -28.70 -11.05 24.60
N GLU A 635 -27.81 -11.24 25.58
CA GLU A 635 -26.78 -10.28 25.96
C GLU A 635 -25.78 -10.03 24.83
N VAL A 636 -25.50 -11.05 24.01
CA VAL A 636 -24.65 -10.92 22.83
C VAL A 636 -25.30 -9.99 21.81
N ARG A 637 -26.59 -10.22 21.51
CA ARG A 637 -27.35 -9.40 20.55
C ARG A 637 -27.47 -7.95 21.01
N GLU A 638 -27.68 -7.72 22.31
CA GLU A 638 -27.71 -6.38 22.91
C GLU A 638 -26.34 -5.68 22.80
N ARG A 639 -25.23 -6.38 23.08
CA ARG A 639 -23.88 -5.83 22.94
C ARG A 639 -23.54 -5.50 21.49
N GLN A 640 -23.95 -6.35 20.53
CA GLN A 640 -23.77 -6.07 19.11
C GLN A 640 -24.54 -4.80 18.68
N VAL A 641 -25.78 -4.65 19.13
CA VAL A 641 -26.57 -3.45 18.87
C VAL A 641 -25.97 -2.20 19.52
N ALA A 642 -25.44 -2.31 20.74
CA ALA A 642 -24.78 -1.19 21.41
C ALA A 642 -23.59 -0.68 20.57
N LEU A 643 -22.73 -1.59 20.10
CA LEU A 643 -21.63 -1.25 19.19
C LEU A 643 -22.14 -0.70 17.85
N ALA A 644 -23.13 -1.34 17.23
CA ALA A 644 -23.68 -0.90 15.95
C ALA A 644 -24.19 0.56 16.02
N ARG A 645 -24.96 0.88 17.06
CA ARG A 645 -25.46 2.25 17.32
C ARG A 645 -24.33 3.25 17.54
N GLN A 646 -23.40 2.90 18.42
CA GLN A 646 -22.28 3.77 18.78
C GLN A 646 -21.46 4.19 17.56
N TYR A 647 -21.34 3.31 16.57
CA TYR A 647 -20.47 3.51 15.41
C TYR A 647 -21.22 3.79 14.09
N GLY A 648 -22.52 4.12 14.17
CA GLY A 648 -23.27 4.66 13.01
C GLY A 648 -23.94 3.63 12.11
N VAL A 649 -24.03 2.36 12.52
CA VAL A 649 -24.86 1.35 11.86
C VAL A 649 -26.31 1.58 12.22
N SER A 650 -27.14 1.82 11.21
CA SER A 650 -28.54 2.22 11.39
C SER A 650 -29.50 1.03 11.49
N ALA A 651 -29.18 -0.08 10.84
CA ALA A 651 -29.96 -1.31 10.90
C ALA A 651 -29.13 -2.55 10.55
N PHE A 652 -29.60 -3.71 11.00
CA PHE A 652 -29.10 -5.01 10.55
C PHE A 652 -29.98 -5.62 9.45
N CYS A 653 -29.37 -6.16 8.41
CA CYS A 653 -30.03 -6.90 7.34
C CYS A 653 -29.76 -8.40 7.53
N TYR A 654 -30.67 -9.08 8.22
CA TYR A 654 -30.56 -10.51 8.50
C TYR A 654 -30.68 -11.32 7.22
N TYR A 655 -29.76 -12.27 7.00
CA TYR A 655 -30.03 -13.33 6.03
C TYR A 655 -31.21 -14.18 6.51
N TYR A 656 -32.21 -14.29 5.65
CA TYR A 656 -33.42 -15.07 5.90
C TYR A 656 -33.42 -16.28 4.98
N TYR A 657 -33.02 -17.43 5.53
CA TYR A 657 -32.94 -18.69 4.81
C TYR A 657 -34.29 -19.39 4.81
N TRP A 658 -34.93 -19.41 3.66
CA TRP A 658 -36.26 -19.99 3.46
C TRP A 658 -36.32 -20.79 2.16
N PHE A 659 -36.69 -22.06 2.29
CA PHE A 659 -36.68 -23.08 1.23
C PHE A 659 -38.03 -23.78 1.15
N ASP A 660 -38.94 -23.28 0.31
CA ASP A 660 -40.31 -23.80 0.08
C ASP A 660 -41.09 -24.19 1.36
N GLY A 661 -40.98 -23.37 2.41
CA GLY A 661 -41.67 -23.53 3.69
C GLY A 661 -40.79 -24.03 4.83
N GLN A 662 -39.55 -24.42 4.54
CA GLN A 662 -38.57 -24.77 5.58
C GLN A 662 -37.61 -23.59 5.83
N ARG A 663 -37.43 -23.22 7.11
CA ARG A 663 -36.46 -22.20 7.54
C ARG A 663 -35.25 -22.86 8.17
N VAL A 664 -34.08 -22.26 8.00
CA VAL A 664 -32.82 -22.67 8.65
C VAL A 664 -32.17 -21.44 9.29
N LEU A 665 -31.38 -21.61 10.35
CA LEU A 665 -30.74 -20.52 11.12
C LEU A 665 -31.72 -19.46 11.65
N HIS A 666 -33.01 -19.78 11.75
CA HIS A 666 -34.07 -18.80 12.04
C HIS A 666 -34.11 -18.38 13.52
N ARG A 667 -33.58 -19.21 14.42
CA ARG A 667 -33.73 -19.06 15.86
C ARG A 667 -33.34 -17.68 16.41
N PRO A 668 -32.18 -17.07 16.04
CA PRO A 668 -31.83 -15.76 16.56
C PRO A 668 -32.86 -14.68 16.20
N LEU A 669 -33.35 -14.65 14.96
CA LEU A 669 -34.36 -13.67 14.55
C LEU A 669 -35.71 -13.94 15.21
N ASP A 670 -36.12 -15.20 15.32
CA ASP A 670 -37.36 -15.57 16.01
C ASP A 670 -37.35 -15.14 17.49
N GLU A 671 -36.21 -15.29 18.18
CA GLU A 671 -36.07 -14.82 19.55
C GLU A 671 -36.09 -13.28 19.65
N VAL A 672 -35.53 -12.58 18.65
CA VAL A 672 -35.61 -11.10 18.58
C VAL A 672 -37.05 -10.63 18.38
N LEU A 673 -37.83 -11.32 17.55
CA LEU A 673 -39.25 -11.04 17.32
C LEU A 673 -40.08 -11.35 18.58
N ALA A 674 -39.85 -12.51 19.21
CA ALA A 674 -40.60 -12.95 20.37
C ALA A 674 -40.34 -12.09 21.62
N SER A 675 -39.08 -11.69 21.84
CA SER A 675 -38.69 -10.90 23.01
C SER A 675 -38.90 -9.38 22.84
N GLY A 676 -39.01 -8.90 21.59
CA GLY A 676 -38.96 -7.47 21.31
C GLY A 676 -37.58 -6.84 21.57
N LYS A 677 -36.53 -7.66 21.77
CA LYS A 677 -35.17 -7.23 22.11
C LYS A 677 -34.12 -7.87 21.21
N PRO A 678 -33.02 -7.18 20.85
CA PRO A 678 -32.76 -5.78 21.15
C PRO A 678 -33.74 -4.85 20.41
N ASP A 679 -34.00 -3.69 21.01
CA ASP A 679 -34.77 -2.64 20.33
C ASP A 679 -33.85 -1.95 19.35
N PHE A 680 -33.74 -2.44 18.12
CA PHE A 680 -32.88 -1.91 17.06
C PHE A 680 -33.50 -2.17 15.69
N PRO A 681 -33.38 -1.24 14.73
CA PRO A 681 -33.94 -1.45 13.40
C PRO A 681 -33.30 -2.66 12.70
N PHE A 682 -34.14 -3.46 12.05
CA PHE A 682 -33.68 -4.60 11.28
C PHE A 682 -34.53 -4.82 10.03
N MET A 683 -33.99 -5.55 9.08
CA MET A 683 -34.67 -5.99 7.87
C MET A 683 -34.16 -7.36 7.45
N ILE A 684 -34.73 -7.93 6.38
CA ILE A 684 -34.30 -9.23 5.87
C ILE A 684 -33.83 -9.18 4.41
N CYS A 685 -32.80 -9.97 4.13
CA CYS A 685 -32.38 -10.38 2.79
C CYS A 685 -32.74 -11.86 2.62
N TRP A 686 -33.65 -12.16 1.69
CA TRP A 686 -34.02 -13.53 1.39
C TRP A 686 -32.88 -14.23 0.63
N ALA A 687 -32.16 -15.09 1.34
CA ALA A 687 -31.12 -15.96 0.80
C ALA A 687 -31.77 -17.15 0.10
N ASN A 688 -32.19 -16.94 -1.15
CA ASN A 688 -33.03 -17.86 -1.91
C ASN A 688 -32.28 -18.83 -2.83
N GLU A 689 -30.96 -18.96 -2.64
CA GLU A 689 -30.16 -19.94 -3.37
C GLU A 689 -30.17 -21.31 -2.67
N PRO A 690 -30.15 -22.43 -3.41
CA PRO A 690 -30.07 -23.75 -2.79
C PRO A 690 -28.87 -23.86 -1.84
N TRP A 691 -29.07 -24.51 -0.69
CA TRP A 691 -27.98 -24.77 0.24
C TRP A 691 -27.14 -25.95 -0.27
N SER A 692 -25.89 -25.73 -0.62
CA SER A 692 -24.95 -26.77 -1.09
C SER A 692 -23.76 -26.94 -0.15
N ARG A 693 -23.09 -28.10 -0.21
CA ARG A 693 -21.86 -28.35 0.57
C ARG A 693 -20.72 -27.40 0.24
N ASN A 694 -20.62 -26.97 -1.01
CA ASN A 694 -19.75 -25.87 -1.38
C ASN A 694 -20.55 -24.57 -1.16
N TRP A 695 -20.06 -23.70 -0.30
CA TRP A 695 -20.70 -22.44 0.11
C TRP A 695 -20.88 -21.42 -1.03
N ASP A 696 -20.43 -21.72 -2.25
CA ASP A 696 -20.54 -20.87 -3.43
C ASP A 696 -21.76 -21.16 -4.31
N GLY A 697 -22.68 -22.03 -3.86
CA GLY A 697 -23.92 -22.36 -4.58
C GLY A 697 -23.71 -23.15 -5.88
N GLY A 698 -22.46 -23.53 -6.21
CA GLY A 698 -22.06 -24.02 -7.53
C GLY A 698 -21.84 -25.53 -7.67
N SER A 699 -22.18 -26.36 -6.67
CA SER A 699 -21.86 -27.80 -6.69
C SER A 699 -23.08 -28.74 -6.73
N ARG A 700 -22.83 -29.98 -7.20
CA ARG A 700 -23.81 -31.05 -7.46
C ARG A 700 -24.44 -31.70 -6.23
N GLU A 701 -23.99 -31.37 -5.01
CA GLU A 701 -24.51 -31.97 -3.76
C GLU A 701 -25.28 -30.93 -2.94
N VAL A 702 -26.55 -30.78 -3.30
CA VAL A 702 -27.51 -29.89 -2.64
C VAL A 702 -27.95 -30.52 -1.32
N LEU A 703 -27.70 -29.82 -0.21
CA LEU A 703 -28.12 -30.18 1.15
C LEU A 703 -29.59 -29.79 1.40
N MET A 704 -30.00 -28.62 0.89
CA MET A 704 -31.38 -28.13 0.94
C MET A 704 -31.75 -27.49 -0.41
N PRO A 705 -32.67 -28.09 -1.19
CA PRO A 705 -33.06 -27.55 -2.48
C PRO A 705 -34.01 -26.35 -2.33
N GLN A 706 -33.95 -25.42 -3.28
CA GLN A 706 -34.98 -24.41 -3.47
C GLN A 706 -35.85 -24.81 -4.67
N THR A 707 -37.03 -25.38 -4.40
CA THR A 707 -37.89 -26.01 -5.42
C THR A 707 -38.93 -25.08 -6.03
N TYR A 708 -39.28 -23.99 -5.36
CA TYR A 708 -40.37 -23.07 -5.78
C TYR A 708 -41.67 -23.83 -6.14
N GLY A 709 -42.12 -24.74 -5.28
CA GLY A 709 -43.30 -25.56 -5.52
C GLY A 709 -44.60 -24.76 -5.66
N ALA A 710 -45.70 -25.44 -6.01
CA ALA A 710 -46.99 -24.79 -6.21
C ALA A 710 -47.41 -23.95 -4.98
N GLY A 711 -47.77 -22.69 -5.21
CA GLY A 711 -48.19 -21.76 -4.15
C GLY A 711 -47.05 -21.25 -3.24
N TRP A 712 -45.78 -21.41 -3.65
CA TRP A 712 -44.65 -20.97 -2.83
C TRP A 712 -44.69 -19.48 -2.50
N VAL A 713 -45.19 -18.62 -3.40
CA VAL A 713 -45.26 -17.18 -3.19
C VAL A 713 -46.20 -16.86 -2.02
N GLU A 714 -47.34 -17.53 -1.94
CA GLU A 714 -48.30 -17.39 -0.85
C GLU A 714 -47.72 -17.86 0.48
N LYS A 715 -47.03 -19.00 0.49
CA LYS A 715 -46.36 -19.51 1.69
C LYS A 715 -45.28 -18.54 2.17
N PHE A 716 -44.41 -18.10 1.26
CA PHE A 716 -43.34 -17.16 1.58
C PHE A 716 -43.90 -15.84 2.11
N ALA A 717 -44.93 -15.28 1.46
CA ALA A 717 -45.59 -14.07 1.91
C ALA A 717 -46.20 -14.22 3.31
N ALA A 718 -46.81 -15.38 3.61
CA ALA A 718 -47.36 -15.67 4.94
C ALA A 718 -46.27 -15.75 6.01
N ASP A 719 -45.14 -16.37 5.70
CA ASP A 719 -44.02 -16.54 6.65
C ASP A 719 -43.33 -15.22 6.99
N ILE A 720 -43.14 -14.34 6.00
CA ILE A 720 -42.44 -13.06 6.25
C ILE A 720 -43.38 -11.96 6.77
N ALA A 721 -44.70 -12.06 6.56
CA ALA A 721 -45.65 -11.00 6.95
C ALA A 721 -45.62 -10.63 8.45
N PRO A 722 -45.47 -11.55 9.42
CA PRO A 722 -45.26 -11.20 10.82
C PRO A 722 -43.97 -10.39 11.02
N VAL A 723 -42.88 -10.78 10.36
CA VAL A 723 -41.57 -10.10 10.45
C VAL A 723 -41.66 -8.67 9.92
N LEU A 724 -42.27 -8.47 8.74
CA LEU A 724 -42.40 -7.15 8.12
C LEU A 724 -43.34 -6.20 8.89
N ARG A 725 -44.24 -6.74 9.71
CA ARG A 725 -45.15 -5.96 10.57
C ARG A 725 -44.54 -5.57 11.92
N ASP A 726 -43.39 -6.14 12.31
CA ASP A 726 -42.72 -5.72 13.54
C ASP A 726 -42.47 -4.19 13.49
N PRO A 727 -42.80 -3.45 14.56
CA PRO A 727 -42.66 -2.00 14.58
C PRO A 727 -41.21 -1.52 14.43
N ARG A 728 -40.23 -2.37 14.78
CA ARG A 728 -38.79 -2.08 14.60
C ARG A 728 -38.29 -2.41 13.20
N TYR A 729 -39.10 -3.06 12.36
CA TYR A 729 -38.68 -3.43 11.01
C TYR A 729 -38.40 -2.16 10.19
N PHE A 730 -37.22 -2.09 9.60
CA PHE A 730 -36.72 -0.91 8.91
C PHE A 730 -37.59 -0.55 7.71
N ARG A 731 -37.95 0.73 7.60
CA ARG A 731 -38.84 1.27 6.57
C ARG A 731 -38.17 2.39 5.82
N PHE A 732 -38.08 2.26 4.51
CA PHE A 732 -37.55 3.30 3.65
C PHE A 732 -38.71 4.10 3.03
N HIS A 733 -38.80 5.38 3.38
CA HIS A 733 -39.97 6.26 3.10
C HIS A 733 -41.31 5.58 3.44
N GLY A 734 -41.41 5.03 4.66
CA GLY A 734 -42.64 4.43 5.18
C GLY A 734 -42.95 3.01 4.67
N LYS A 735 -42.18 2.46 3.73
CA LYS A 735 -42.37 1.10 3.20
C LYS A 735 -41.38 0.11 3.82
N PRO A 736 -41.82 -1.05 4.35
CA PRO A 736 -40.90 -2.12 4.76
C PRO A 736 -40.08 -2.60 3.56
N ILE A 737 -38.77 -2.60 3.72
CA ILE A 737 -37.83 -3.01 2.67
C ILE A 737 -37.60 -4.53 2.71
N LEU A 738 -37.54 -5.19 1.57
CA LEU A 738 -37.20 -6.61 1.44
C LEU A 738 -36.12 -6.76 0.36
N LEU A 739 -34.99 -7.34 0.73
CA LEU A 739 -33.92 -7.70 -0.19
C LEU A 739 -34.11 -9.13 -0.70
N ILE A 740 -33.83 -9.35 -1.99
CA ILE A 740 -33.82 -10.68 -2.61
C ILE A 740 -32.40 -10.93 -3.15
N TYR A 741 -31.81 -12.06 -2.76
CA TYR A 741 -30.40 -12.35 -3.03
C TYR A 741 -30.12 -12.80 -4.48
N ARG A 742 -30.78 -13.88 -4.94
CA ARG A 742 -30.68 -14.45 -6.30
C ARG A 742 -32.00 -14.30 -7.04
N PHE A 743 -32.31 -13.09 -7.51
CA PHE A 743 -33.54 -12.85 -8.28
C PHE A 743 -33.67 -13.78 -9.49
N MET A 744 -32.54 -14.12 -10.12
CA MET A 744 -32.55 -14.87 -11.37
C MET A 744 -32.99 -16.34 -11.23
N HIS A 745 -32.96 -16.88 -10.01
CA HIS A 745 -33.38 -18.26 -9.71
C HIS A 745 -34.91 -18.40 -9.59
N ILE A 746 -35.64 -17.29 -9.51
CA ILE A 746 -37.09 -17.32 -9.29
C ILE A 746 -37.81 -17.62 -10.61
N PRO A 747 -38.63 -18.69 -10.68
CA PRO A 747 -39.45 -18.97 -11.86
C PRO A 747 -40.51 -17.88 -12.04
N ASP A 748 -40.76 -17.47 -13.28
CA ASP A 748 -41.72 -16.42 -13.63
C ASP A 748 -41.61 -15.17 -12.75
N ARG A 749 -40.36 -14.77 -12.45
CA ARG A 749 -39.97 -13.75 -11.46
C ARG A 749 -40.82 -12.47 -11.43
N ILE A 750 -41.20 -11.93 -12.59
CA ILE A 750 -42.05 -10.72 -12.68
C ILE A 750 -43.46 -10.98 -12.14
N ALA A 751 -44.05 -12.13 -12.50
CA ALA A 751 -45.34 -12.54 -11.96
C ALA A 751 -45.24 -12.86 -10.46
N ALA A 752 -44.18 -13.54 -10.03
CA ALA A 752 -43.93 -13.84 -8.63
C ALA A 752 -43.84 -12.57 -7.76
N VAL A 753 -43.09 -11.55 -8.19
CA VAL A 753 -42.99 -10.25 -7.51
C VAL A 753 -44.35 -9.56 -7.39
N ARG A 754 -45.13 -9.55 -8.48
CA ARG A 754 -46.47 -8.96 -8.49
C ARG A 754 -47.40 -9.67 -7.50
N THR A 755 -47.38 -11.01 -7.50
CA THR A 755 -48.16 -11.83 -6.57
C THR A 755 -47.72 -11.58 -5.14
N LEU A 756 -46.41 -11.56 -4.87
CA LEU A 756 -45.85 -11.29 -3.53
C LEU A 756 -46.36 -9.96 -2.97
N ARG A 757 -46.26 -8.86 -3.72
CA ARG A 757 -46.81 -7.56 -3.30
C ARG A 757 -48.31 -7.64 -2.99
N ALA A 758 -49.09 -8.25 -3.88
CA ALA A 758 -50.53 -8.39 -3.69
C ALA A 758 -50.89 -9.22 -2.45
N ARG A 759 -50.13 -10.28 -2.17
CA ARG A 759 -50.32 -11.12 -0.98
C ARG A 759 -49.94 -10.38 0.31
N LEU A 760 -48.81 -9.67 0.33
CA LEU A 760 -48.38 -8.91 1.50
C LEU A 760 -49.35 -7.77 1.87
N ARG A 761 -49.95 -7.10 0.86
CA ARG A 761 -51.05 -6.15 1.10
C ARG A 761 -52.24 -6.82 1.79
N LYS A 762 -52.69 -7.98 1.28
CA LYS A 762 -53.81 -8.75 1.84
C LYS A 762 -53.53 -9.24 3.27
N LEU A 763 -52.27 -9.50 3.60
CA LEU A 763 -51.82 -9.91 4.93
C LEU A 763 -51.60 -8.73 5.90
N GLY A 764 -51.93 -7.50 5.49
CA GLY A 764 -51.86 -6.31 6.34
C GLY A 764 -50.46 -5.70 6.48
N VAL A 765 -49.52 -6.04 5.59
CA VAL A 765 -48.18 -5.41 5.55
C VAL A 765 -48.23 -4.06 4.82
N GLY A 766 -49.05 -3.95 3.77
CA GLY A 766 -49.13 -2.77 2.91
C GLY A 766 -48.17 -2.81 1.71
N GLU A 767 -47.72 -1.63 1.26
CA GLU A 767 -46.72 -1.52 0.19
C GLU A 767 -45.33 -1.86 0.70
N VAL A 768 -44.59 -2.69 -0.05
CA VAL A 768 -43.21 -3.06 0.25
C VAL A 768 -42.22 -2.33 -0.66
N TYR A 769 -41.00 -2.11 -0.20
CA TYR A 769 -39.88 -1.63 -1.02
C TYR A 769 -38.98 -2.82 -1.36
N LEU A 770 -38.99 -3.27 -2.61
CA LEU A 770 -38.27 -4.46 -3.05
C LEU A 770 -36.92 -4.09 -3.65
N CYS A 771 -35.87 -4.72 -3.13
CA CYS A 771 -34.51 -4.53 -3.60
C CYS A 771 -33.89 -5.85 -4.06
N LEU A 772 -33.01 -5.78 -5.07
CA LEU A 772 -32.24 -6.95 -5.53
C LEU A 772 -30.74 -6.75 -5.34
N ASN A 773 -30.07 -7.75 -4.78
CA ASN A 773 -28.61 -7.76 -4.77
C ASN A 773 -28.07 -8.02 -6.17
N ARG A 774 -27.14 -7.17 -6.63
CA ARG A 774 -26.46 -7.34 -7.92
C ARG A 774 -25.30 -8.33 -7.78
N THR A 775 -25.65 -9.60 -7.72
CA THR A 775 -24.66 -10.67 -7.66
C THR A 775 -24.23 -11.15 -9.05
N PHE A 776 -23.40 -12.20 -9.14
CA PHE A 776 -23.12 -12.88 -10.42
C PHE A 776 -24.44 -13.33 -11.07
N ILE A 777 -24.45 -13.28 -12.40
CA ILE A 777 -25.54 -13.74 -13.27
C ILE A 777 -24.97 -14.78 -14.23
N GLU A 778 -25.82 -15.72 -14.64
CA GLU A 778 -25.45 -16.75 -15.62
C GLU A 778 -24.95 -16.11 -16.92
N GLN A 779 -24.07 -16.81 -17.65
CA GLN A 779 -23.48 -16.30 -18.90
C GLN A 779 -24.58 -15.88 -19.89
N GLY A 780 -24.52 -14.62 -20.32
CA GLY A 780 -25.44 -14.03 -21.31
C GLY A 780 -26.67 -13.31 -20.74
N ALA A 781 -26.93 -13.39 -19.43
CA ALA A 781 -27.97 -12.59 -18.79
C ALA A 781 -27.44 -11.19 -18.41
N THR A 782 -28.30 -10.17 -18.45
CA THR A 782 -28.03 -8.84 -17.90
C THR A 782 -29.20 -8.38 -17.04
N TYR A 783 -28.92 -7.58 -16.02
CA TYR A 783 -29.99 -6.85 -15.33
C TYR A 783 -30.48 -5.72 -16.23
N PRO A 784 -31.79 -5.43 -16.29
CA PRO A 784 -32.30 -4.20 -16.88
C PRO A 784 -31.64 -2.97 -16.25
N ASP A 785 -31.51 -1.88 -17.01
CA ASP A 785 -30.95 -0.64 -16.48
C ASP A 785 -31.87 -0.01 -15.42
N ASN A 786 -33.19 -0.18 -15.60
CA ASN A 786 -34.20 0.26 -14.64
C ASN A 786 -34.82 -0.94 -13.89
N PRO A 787 -34.64 -1.07 -12.57
CA PRO A 787 -35.23 -2.15 -11.79
C PRO A 787 -36.78 -2.15 -11.80
N CYS A 788 -37.40 -1.00 -12.06
CA CYS A 788 -38.86 -0.89 -12.12
C CYS A 788 -39.46 -1.74 -13.25
N ASP A 789 -38.72 -1.99 -14.32
CA ASP A 789 -39.18 -2.77 -15.49
C ASP A 789 -39.49 -4.23 -15.11
N ILE A 790 -38.93 -4.71 -14.00
CA ILE A 790 -39.14 -6.06 -13.44
C ILE A 790 -39.91 -6.04 -12.12
N GLY A 791 -40.50 -4.91 -11.73
CA GLY A 791 -41.33 -4.76 -10.53
C GLY A 791 -40.56 -4.55 -9.22
N VAL A 792 -39.26 -4.24 -9.32
CA VAL A 792 -38.34 -3.98 -8.21
C VAL A 792 -38.13 -2.48 -8.06
N ASP A 793 -38.01 -1.99 -6.83
CA ASP A 793 -37.80 -0.56 -6.60
C ASP A 793 -36.36 -0.16 -6.91
N HIS A 794 -35.34 -0.81 -6.33
CA HIS A 794 -33.92 -0.49 -6.52
C HIS A 794 -33.02 -1.73 -6.59
N TYR A 795 -31.84 -1.57 -7.19
CA TYR A 795 -30.75 -2.51 -7.02
C TYR A 795 -29.93 -2.18 -5.76
N VAL A 796 -29.17 -3.16 -5.26
CA VAL A 796 -28.19 -3.00 -4.18
C VAL A 796 -26.88 -3.60 -4.67
N ASP A 797 -25.79 -2.83 -4.58
CA ASP A 797 -24.45 -3.38 -4.80
C ASP A 797 -24.12 -4.44 -3.75
N PHE A 798 -23.29 -5.42 -4.10
CA PHE A 798 -22.97 -6.50 -3.18
C PHE A 798 -21.51 -6.96 -3.35
N PRO A 799 -20.51 -6.11 -3.02
CA PRO A 799 -19.10 -6.48 -3.11
C PRO A 799 -18.82 -7.74 -2.25
N PRO A 800 -17.97 -8.67 -2.72
CA PRO A 800 -17.04 -8.55 -3.84
C PRO A 800 -17.66 -8.83 -5.23
N HIS A 801 -18.97 -9.01 -5.36
CA HIS A 801 -19.56 -9.14 -6.69
C HIS A 801 -19.47 -7.84 -7.47
N ARG A 802 -19.12 -7.95 -8.75
CA ARG A 802 -19.06 -6.83 -9.71
C ARG A 802 -18.12 -5.70 -9.29
N VAL A 803 -17.10 -6.00 -8.48
CA VAL A 803 -15.95 -5.11 -8.26
C VAL A 803 -14.84 -5.45 -9.26
N PRO A 804 -13.95 -4.52 -9.59
CA PRO A 804 -12.76 -4.84 -10.37
C PRO A 804 -11.85 -5.78 -9.59
N SER A 805 -11.34 -6.80 -10.27
CA SER A 805 -10.54 -7.85 -9.64
C SER A 805 -9.21 -8.00 -10.38
N ILE A 806 -8.17 -7.29 -9.90
CA ILE A 806 -6.80 -7.51 -10.35
C ILE A 806 -6.22 -8.66 -9.55
N LYS A 807 -5.89 -9.76 -10.23
CA LYS A 807 -5.28 -10.94 -9.62
C LYS A 807 -3.81 -10.65 -9.28
N ILE A 808 -3.38 -11.05 -8.09
CA ILE A 808 -2.04 -10.76 -7.53
C ILE A 808 -1.33 -11.99 -6.96
N ASN A 809 -1.77 -13.22 -7.27
CA ASN A 809 -1.13 -14.45 -6.78
C ASN A 809 0.40 -14.47 -6.97
N GLU A 810 0.89 -13.94 -8.09
CA GLU A 810 2.31 -13.91 -8.44
C GLU A 810 3.09 -12.78 -7.76
N ARG A 811 2.39 -11.85 -7.10
CA ARG A 811 2.98 -10.68 -6.43
C ARG A 811 3.10 -10.85 -4.92
N VAL A 812 2.45 -11.87 -4.35
CA VAL A 812 2.56 -12.15 -2.92
C VAL A 812 3.74 -13.07 -2.64
N ASN A 813 4.45 -12.81 -1.54
CA ASN A 813 5.58 -13.63 -1.13
C ASN A 813 5.13 -14.87 -0.37
N GLU A 814 5.97 -15.93 -0.40
CA GLU A 814 5.80 -17.16 0.38
C GLU A 814 4.43 -17.83 0.22
N LEU A 815 3.86 -17.81 -0.99
CA LEU A 815 2.60 -18.48 -1.28
C LEU A 815 2.72 -19.99 -1.01
N THR A 816 1.79 -20.53 -0.23
CA THR A 816 1.81 -21.93 0.20
C THR A 816 1.81 -22.86 -1.03
N PRO A 817 2.71 -23.86 -1.08
CA PRO A 817 2.72 -24.83 -2.18
C PRO A 817 1.35 -25.49 -2.38
N GLY A 818 0.89 -25.54 -3.63
CA GLY A 818 -0.43 -26.11 -3.97
C GLY A 818 -1.62 -25.18 -3.75
N PHE A 819 -1.39 -23.87 -3.54
CA PHE A 819 -2.48 -22.89 -3.52
C PHE A 819 -3.11 -22.72 -4.92
N GLU A 820 -4.38 -23.13 -5.04
CA GLU A 820 -5.19 -23.09 -6.28
C GLU A 820 -6.15 -21.89 -6.31
N GLY A 821 -6.22 -21.13 -5.21
CA GLY A 821 -7.10 -19.99 -5.02
C GLY A 821 -6.75 -18.74 -5.84
N HIS A 822 -7.52 -17.66 -5.67
CA HIS A 822 -7.29 -16.37 -6.33
C HIS A 822 -7.15 -15.23 -5.33
N LEU A 823 -6.02 -14.54 -5.37
CA LEU A 823 -5.76 -13.36 -4.58
C LEU A 823 -5.98 -12.14 -5.43
N PHE A 824 -6.72 -11.16 -4.92
CA PHE A 824 -7.07 -9.92 -5.59
C PHE A 824 -6.56 -8.71 -4.81
N ASP A 825 -6.29 -7.62 -5.51
CA ASP A 825 -5.86 -6.37 -4.90
C ASP A 825 -7.06 -5.57 -4.36
N TYR A 826 -7.13 -5.37 -3.04
CA TYR A 826 -8.20 -4.59 -2.41
C TYR A 826 -8.12 -3.09 -2.77
N ASP A 827 -6.92 -2.56 -2.97
CA ASP A 827 -6.74 -1.13 -3.27
C ASP A 827 -7.35 -0.74 -4.60
N THR A 828 -7.20 -1.60 -5.60
CA THR A 828 -7.86 -1.40 -6.89
C THR A 828 -9.37 -1.29 -6.74
N VAL A 829 -9.99 -2.12 -5.88
CA VAL A 829 -11.43 -2.03 -5.59
C VAL A 829 -11.77 -0.66 -5.03
N VAL A 830 -11.09 -0.23 -3.97
CA VAL A 830 -11.37 1.06 -3.32
C VAL A 830 -11.15 2.22 -4.27
N GLN A 831 -10.07 2.23 -5.04
CA GLN A 831 -9.75 3.30 -5.99
C GLN A 831 -10.83 3.43 -7.08
N VAL A 832 -11.15 2.32 -7.76
CA VAL A 832 -12.08 2.32 -8.89
C VAL A 832 -13.52 2.53 -8.43
N MET A 833 -13.97 1.83 -7.38
CA MET A 833 -15.35 1.95 -6.89
C MET A 833 -15.64 3.34 -6.31
N SER A 834 -14.62 4.01 -5.74
CA SER A 834 -14.75 5.41 -5.29
C SER A 834 -14.78 6.43 -6.44
N ALA A 835 -14.30 6.06 -7.63
CA ALA A 835 -14.28 6.90 -8.83
C ALA A 835 -15.53 6.70 -9.70
N LEU A 836 -15.88 5.46 -10.05
CA LEU A 836 -17.00 5.11 -10.93
C LEU A 836 -18.35 5.65 -10.46
N ARG A 837 -18.52 5.85 -9.16
CA ARG A 837 -19.81 6.24 -8.60
C ARG A 837 -20.17 7.72 -8.82
N ALA A 838 -19.22 8.54 -9.23
CA ALA A 838 -19.50 9.90 -9.69
C ALA A 838 -20.49 9.93 -10.88
N GLU A 839 -20.72 8.79 -11.55
CA GLU A 839 -21.48 8.69 -12.80
C GLU A 839 -22.79 7.84 -12.68
N ASN A 840 -23.23 7.44 -11.49
CA ASN A 840 -24.34 6.47 -11.35
C ASN A 840 -25.75 7.12 -11.51
N PRO A 841 -26.66 6.57 -12.34
CA PRO A 841 -28.00 7.11 -12.63
C PRO A 841 -29.05 7.02 -11.50
N GLY A 842 -28.67 6.74 -10.25
CA GLY A 842 -29.58 6.84 -9.09
C GLY A 842 -30.54 5.65 -8.88
N ASN A 843 -30.31 4.50 -9.55
CA ASN A 843 -31.16 3.29 -9.44
C ASN A 843 -30.57 2.19 -8.54
N THR A 844 -29.39 2.41 -7.96
CA THR A 844 -28.66 1.39 -7.18
C THR A 844 -28.15 1.94 -5.85
N HIS A 845 -28.60 1.34 -4.75
CA HIS A 845 -28.06 1.61 -3.43
C HIS A 845 -26.60 1.16 -3.33
N PRO A 846 -25.70 2.03 -2.85
CA PRO A 846 -24.33 1.68 -2.53
C PRO A 846 -24.16 0.50 -1.62
N ALA A 847 -23.03 -0.20 -1.83
CA ALA A 847 -22.47 -1.08 -0.84
C ALA A 847 -20.94 -1.02 -0.84
N VAL A 848 -20.38 -1.27 0.34
CA VAL A 848 -18.94 -1.42 0.59
C VAL A 848 -18.69 -2.76 1.28
N MET A 849 -17.43 -3.23 1.26
CA MET A 849 -16.99 -4.37 2.08
C MET A 849 -15.75 -4.02 2.88
N ALA A 850 -15.65 -4.49 4.12
CA ALA A 850 -14.47 -4.26 4.97
C ALA A 850 -13.22 -4.95 4.39
N GLY A 851 -13.38 -6.20 3.99
CA GLY A 851 -12.42 -7.01 3.25
C GLY A 851 -13.18 -8.17 2.61
N TRP A 852 -12.49 -9.17 2.06
CA TRP A 852 -13.14 -10.45 1.74
C TRP A 852 -12.07 -11.53 1.57
N ASP A 853 -12.24 -12.67 2.23
CA ASP A 853 -11.26 -13.75 2.34
C ASP A 853 -11.92 -15.02 2.90
N ASN A 854 -12.16 -16.01 2.02
CA ASN A 854 -12.83 -17.25 2.41
C ASN A 854 -11.86 -18.39 2.81
N THR A 855 -10.63 -18.05 3.21
CA THR A 855 -9.60 -19.02 3.62
C THR A 855 -10.06 -19.92 4.76
N ALA A 856 -10.86 -19.40 5.70
CA ALA A 856 -11.41 -20.19 6.79
C ALA A 856 -12.24 -21.40 6.32
N ARG A 857 -12.92 -21.28 5.17
CA ARG A 857 -13.71 -22.37 4.57
C ARG A 857 -12.92 -23.20 3.55
N ARG A 858 -11.96 -22.61 2.84
CA ARG A 858 -11.37 -23.18 1.61
C ARG A 858 -9.87 -23.44 1.63
N LEU A 859 -9.12 -22.91 2.60
CA LEU A 859 -7.66 -23.06 2.71
C LEU A 859 -6.94 -22.82 1.37
N LEU A 860 -6.33 -23.86 0.79
CA LEU A 860 -5.56 -23.77 -0.46
C LEU A 860 -6.39 -23.33 -1.68
N ARG A 861 -7.72 -23.43 -1.62
CA ARG A 861 -8.63 -23.05 -2.71
C ARG A 861 -9.33 -21.73 -2.46
N ALA A 862 -8.80 -20.91 -1.56
CA ALA A 862 -9.44 -19.70 -1.11
C ALA A 862 -9.32 -18.55 -2.12
N ASN A 863 -10.35 -17.74 -2.18
CA ASN A 863 -10.28 -16.45 -2.85
C ASN A 863 -10.22 -15.36 -1.78
N ALA A 864 -9.38 -14.35 -1.97
CA ALA A 864 -9.20 -13.27 -1.00
C ALA A 864 -8.81 -11.95 -1.67
N PHE A 865 -9.30 -10.84 -1.13
CA PHE A 865 -8.84 -9.49 -1.43
C PHE A 865 -7.80 -9.08 -0.39
N HIS A 866 -6.55 -9.04 -0.83
CA HIS A 866 -5.40 -8.72 0.00
C HIS A 866 -5.22 -7.21 0.15
N GLY A 867 -4.70 -6.78 1.30
CA GLY A 867 -4.40 -5.38 1.60
C GLY A 867 -5.55 -4.58 2.24
N ALA A 868 -6.65 -5.23 2.64
CA ALA A 868 -7.78 -4.55 3.28
C ALA A 868 -7.44 -4.02 4.69
N THR A 869 -7.73 -2.74 4.94
CA THR A 869 -7.51 -2.05 6.22
C THR A 869 -8.70 -1.16 6.59
N PRO A 870 -8.91 -0.83 7.89
CA PRO A 870 -9.92 0.13 8.30
C PRO A 870 -9.80 1.50 7.61
N ALA A 871 -8.57 1.96 7.37
CA ALA A 871 -8.30 3.21 6.66
C ALA A 871 -8.91 3.19 5.24
N LYS A 872 -8.68 2.11 4.49
CA LYS A 872 -9.22 1.94 3.12
C LYS A 872 -10.73 1.81 3.09
N LEU A 873 -11.33 1.12 4.08
CA LEU A 873 -12.79 1.10 4.25
C LEU A 873 -13.34 2.51 4.50
N ARG A 874 -12.72 3.28 5.42
CA ARG A 874 -13.10 4.67 5.67
C ARG A 874 -13.03 5.47 4.39
N ARG A 875 -11.93 5.39 3.63
CA ARG A 875 -11.77 6.09 2.35
C ARG A 875 -12.91 5.78 1.39
N TRP A 876 -13.24 4.51 1.21
CA TRP A 876 -14.34 4.11 0.32
C TRP A 876 -15.67 4.69 0.79
N LEU A 877 -16.02 4.50 2.07
CA LEU A 877 -17.29 4.96 2.63
C LEU A 877 -17.39 6.50 2.65
N ARG A 878 -16.32 7.20 3.03
CA ARG A 878 -16.27 8.67 3.10
C ARG A 878 -16.50 9.28 1.72
N ARG A 879 -15.95 8.68 0.66
CA ARG A 879 -16.22 9.12 -0.72
C ARG A 879 -17.69 8.96 -1.08
N LEU A 880 -18.37 7.88 -0.66
CA LEU A 880 -19.82 7.75 -0.85
C LEU A 880 -20.61 8.84 -0.13
N VAL A 881 -20.22 9.16 1.12
CA VAL A 881 -20.84 10.23 1.91
C VAL A 881 -20.67 11.58 1.22
N VAL A 882 -19.44 11.94 0.82
CA VAL A 882 -19.14 13.20 0.13
C VAL A 882 -19.90 13.29 -1.21
N HIS A 883 -19.92 12.22 -1.99
CA HIS A 883 -20.68 12.18 -3.25
C HIS A 883 -22.17 12.42 -3.02
N GLN A 884 -22.78 11.75 -2.04
CA GLN A 884 -24.19 11.96 -1.70
C GLN A 884 -24.47 13.38 -1.18
N GLN A 885 -23.53 14.00 -0.46
CA GLN A 885 -23.67 15.39 -0.01
C GLN A 885 -23.61 16.39 -1.17
N LEU A 886 -22.76 16.14 -2.17
CA LEU A 886 -22.59 17.00 -3.35
C LEU A 886 -23.71 16.80 -4.38
N ALA A 887 -24.17 15.57 -4.56
CA ALA A 887 -25.22 15.18 -5.50
C ALA A 887 -26.22 14.20 -4.85
N PRO A 888 -27.17 14.70 -4.04
CA PRO A 888 -28.12 13.84 -3.34
C PRO A 888 -29.00 13.04 -4.28
N THR A 889 -29.02 11.72 -4.10
CA THR A 889 -29.94 10.81 -4.77
C THR A 889 -30.68 9.95 -3.75
N ARG A 890 -31.90 9.50 -4.08
CA ARG A 890 -32.64 8.58 -3.22
C ARG A 890 -31.89 7.27 -2.98
N ALA A 891 -31.20 6.77 -4.02
CA ALA A 891 -30.38 5.57 -3.89
C ALA A 891 -29.20 5.77 -2.92
N GLY A 892 -28.61 6.96 -2.85
CA GLY A 892 -27.50 7.23 -1.94
C GLY A 892 -27.90 7.51 -0.48
N GLU A 893 -29.20 7.55 -0.15
CA GLU A 893 -29.67 7.64 1.25
C GLU A 893 -29.38 6.37 2.05
N LEU A 894 -29.22 5.22 1.39
CA LEU A 894 -28.86 3.95 2.02
C LEU A 894 -27.50 3.45 1.51
N VAL A 895 -26.59 3.13 2.41
CA VAL A 895 -25.33 2.42 2.10
C VAL A 895 -25.31 1.08 2.81
N PHE A 896 -25.20 0.00 2.06
CA PHE A 896 -25.05 -1.34 2.60
C PHE A 896 -23.58 -1.65 2.92
N ILE A 897 -23.34 -2.41 3.98
CA ILE A 897 -22.00 -2.84 4.39
C ILE A 897 -22.02 -4.37 4.46
N ASN A 898 -21.18 -5.00 3.65
CA ASN A 898 -20.87 -6.42 3.76
C ASN A 898 -19.65 -6.56 4.69
N ALA A 899 -19.77 -7.06 5.91
CA ALA A 899 -20.97 -7.35 6.71
C ALA A 899 -20.75 -6.93 8.17
N TRP A 900 -21.74 -7.12 9.03
CA TRP A 900 -21.56 -7.06 10.48
C TRP A 900 -20.61 -8.17 10.95
N ASN A 901 -20.89 -9.43 10.61
CA ASN A 901 -20.27 -10.61 11.23
C ASN A 901 -19.99 -11.80 10.28
N GLU A 902 -19.68 -11.60 9.00
CA GLU A 902 -19.28 -12.70 8.08
C GLU A 902 -17.80 -13.10 8.30
N TRP A 903 -17.51 -13.67 9.48
CA TRP A 903 -16.15 -13.99 9.94
C TRP A 903 -15.40 -14.97 9.02
N ALA A 904 -16.07 -16.01 8.54
CA ALA A 904 -15.44 -17.03 7.70
C ALA A 904 -15.19 -16.57 6.25
N GLU A 905 -15.77 -15.44 5.85
CA GLU A 905 -15.44 -14.72 4.62
C GLU A 905 -14.54 -13.51 4.89
N GLY A 906 -14.03 -13.34 6.11
CA GLY A 906 -13.13 -12.25 6.46
C GLY A 906 -13.71 -10.86 6.20
N THR A 907 -15.05 -10.73 6.19
CA THR A 907 -15.75 -9.47 5.93
C THR A 907 -16.71 -9.15 7.06
N TYR A 908 -16.23 -8.37 8.03
CA TYR A 908 -16.98 -8.09 9.25
C TYR A 908 -16.62 -6.69 9.75
N LEU A 909 -17.56 -6.08 10.47
CA LEU A 909 -17.33 -4.85 11.23
C LEU A 909 -16.98 -5.16 12.69
N GLU A 910 -17.35 -6.33 13.20
CA GLU A 910 -17.11 -6.68 14.60
C GLU A 910 -15.63 -6.57 15.01
N PRO A 911 -15.35 -6.24 16.29
CA PRO A 911 -13.98 -6.04 16.74
C PRO A 911 -13.11 -7.30 16.62
N ASP A 912 -11.91 -7.16 16.05
CA ASP A 912 -10.92 -8.23 15.89
C ASP A 912 -9.62 -7.97 16.66
N ARG A 913 -8.78 -9.00 16.81
CA ARG A 913 -7.53 -8.92 17.59
C ARG A 913 -6.39 -8.15 16.92
N ASP A 914 -6.50 -7.77 15.65
CA ASP A 914 -5.45 -7.01 14.96
C ASP A 914 -5.79 -5.52 14.91
N PHE A 915 -7.02 -5.20 14.49
CA PHE A 915 -7.49 -3.82 14.32
C PHE A 915 -8.42 -3.35 15.45
N GLY A 916 -8.73 -4.19 16.45
CA GLY A 916 -9.66 -3.82 17.52
C GLY A 916 -11.00 -3.39 16.94
N ARG A 917 -11.48 -2.21 17.36
CA ARG A 917 -12.71 -1.58 16.83
C ARG A 917 -12.48 -0.78 15.53
N GLY A 918 -11.32 -0.92 14.88
CA GLY A 918 -10.95 -0.08 13.72
C GLY A 918 -11.98 -0.08 12.60
N TRP A 919 -12.60 -1.22 12.27
CA TRP A 919 -13.65 -1.28 11.25
C TRP A 919 -14.90 -0.47 11.62
N LEU A 920 -15.30 -0.48 12.89
CA LEU A 920 -16.40 0.34 13.40
C LEU A 920 -16.03 1.83 13.42
N GLU A 921 -14.83 2.15 13.88
CA GLU A 921 -14.31 3.52 13.87
C GLU A 921 -14.20 4.09 12.45
N ALA A 922 -13.89 3.25 11.45
CA ALA A 922 -13.89 3.64 10.05
C ALA A 922 -15.28 4.10 9.58
N VAL A 923 -16.33 3.39 9.99
CA VAL A 923 -17.73 3.76 9.68
C VAL A 923 -18.07 5.09 10.35
N ALA A 924 -17.87 5.20 11.65
CA ALA A 924 -18.19 6.42 12.39
C ALA A 924 -17.40 7.64 11.89
N SER A 925 -16.10 7.45 11.61
CA SER A 925 -15.23 8.51 11.10
C SER A 925 -15.63 8.95 9.68
N ALA A 926 -16.02 8.04 8.79
CA ALA A 926 -16.48 8.38 7.45
C ALA A 926 -17.80 9.18 7.47
N LEU A 927 -18.69 8.86 8.41
CA LEU A 927 -19.95 9.56 8.64
C LEU A 927 -19.78 10.90 9.37
N GLY A 928 -18.60 11.18 9.93
CA GLY A 928 -18.34 12.36 10.74
C GLY A 928 -19.06 12.34 12.09
N LEU A 929 -19.32 11.16 12.65
CA LEU A 929 -19.96 11.02 13.95
C LEU A 929 -19.02 11.46 15.06
N LYS A 930 -19.48 12.40 15.88
CA LYS A 930 -18.82 12.77 17.13
C LYS A 930 -19.10 11.66 18.14
N HIS A 931 -18.05 11.13 18.76
CA HIS A 931 -18.23 10.15 19.82
C HIS A 931 -18.66 10.90 21.09
N GLU A 932 -19.91 10.72 21.52
CA GLU A 932 -20.28 10.96 22.91
C GLU A 932 -19.70 9.77 23.69
N ARG A 933 -18.44 9.90 24.11
CA ARG A 933 -17.67 8.82 24.73
C ARG A 933 -17.66 8.91 26.25
#